data_AF-A0A4R6YDT2-F1
#
_entry.id   AF-A0A4R6YDT2-F1
#
_cell.length_a   1.000
_cell.length_b   1.000
_cell.length_c   1.000
_cell.angle_alpha   90.00
_cell.angle_beta   90.00
_cell.angle_gamma   90.00
#
_symmetry.space_group_name_H-M   'P 1'
#
loop_
_entity.id
_entity.type
_entity.pdbx_description
1 polymer ?
#
loop_
_entity_poly.entity_id
_entity_poly.type
_entity_poly.pdbx_seq_one_letter_code
_entity_poly.pdbx_strand_id
1 'polypeptide(L)'
;MDDQIPTRLMRMARDESKVRQADLASKLSVSASVLSRLEASETADAKMAKRYLEALDTSLAKEIIAFFERRWRHLDRPDFRLPEREAIWAAEQGLQKLDAFEKSGDFDPILQNPLNNLRKRLLADVDFVRHTEHGIAFIGEIGVGKTTALSFVTNLLVPDGEKKTSVFPTGSGRMTVCEVAIKIAPAYGIAVDSMTEDEIRMLVSDLVNGIATGKGGLPSELDRVIRNMADVRRVTVRARKAGEKPTTVDHLKELIDRMDDADAVIAEVVARMKLETRTSTQIILSKDTEDSMEWLSKNISRINYGQHPEFSVPERITVLLPLDALRETPYALSVIDTKGVEGTTQRADLMRRIEDERTVTVLCCSFSDAPGNVPLSIMRDALDTGTGAIEGDRICLLALPRNDEALKIVDDMGNRPDSTEEGYAIRQGQIEQQFATEGLPSVPVNFFHVDSESAQDVWEWLIDRIGAIRSAKVERIGRHVEAADNLITNADVAKTREARATIAETMRKAAERFLELPPVMRPAASNLVAEVKNTHQSSVAASVSRRGDWPQFNAAHILGQGLRRDVNLRTNDIFVRIDEAVNGLKDDFGHLADVAQFLENLCEDSQEWRKELLSRVALAGRMLYAPHLLNNAGDLWQACQDRYGEGSGYRVDVSQQFQAHFDTDADAMTTAVKVENQVKALWVQIVIDSLIASSAFTEE
;
A
#
# COMPACT_ATOMS: atom_id res chain seq x y z
N MET A 1 -10.06 -37.31 8.61
CA MET A 1 -8.82 -36.85 9.25
C MET A 1 -7.92 -36.55 8.09
N ASP A 2 -7.16 -35.46 8.10
CA ASP A 2 -6.11 -35.36 7.09
C ASP A 2 -5.13 -36.48 7.40
N ASP A 3 -4.87 -37.36 6.44
CA ASP A 3 -4.17 -38.62 6.72
C ASP A 3 -2.69 -38.40 7.08
N GLN A 4 -2.22 -37.15 7.04
CA GLN A 4 -0.83 -36.77 7.18
C GLN A 4 -0.63 -35.51 8.04
N ILE A 5 0.38 -35.55 8.91
CA ILE A 5 0.84 -34.41 9.73
C ILE A 5 2.28 -34.05 9.31
N PRO A 6 2.59 -32.76 9.07
CA PRO A 6 3.95 -32.34 8.72
C PRO A 6 4.95 -32.66 9.83
N THR A 7 6.01 -33.42 9.50
CA THR A 7 6.97 -33.88 10.50
C THR A 7 7.80 -32.74 11.09
N ARG A 8 7.85 -31.59 10.42
CA ARG A 8 8.41 -30.34 10.98
C ARG A 8 7.72 -29.89 12.27
N LEU A 9 6.40 -30.09 12.41
CA LEU A 9 5.66 -29.73 13.62
C LEU A 9 5.94 -30.71 14.75
N MET A 10 6.11 -31.99 14.41
CA MET A 10 6.52 -33.04 15.35
C MET A 10 7.93 -32.76 15.91
N ARG A 11 8.87 -32.34 15.05
CA ARG A 11 10.21 -31.91 15.49
C ARG A 11 10.14 -30.69 16.39
N MET A 12 9.36 -29.68 16.02
CA MET A 12 9.14 -28.47 16.82
C MET A 12 8.68 -28.81 18.24
N ALA A 13 7.69 -29.69 18.40
CA ALA A 13 7.24 -30.15 19.71
C ALA A 13 8.30 -30.94 20.49
N ARG A 14 9.14 -31.74 19.82
CA ARG A 14 10.24 -32.48 20.45
C ARG A 14 11.35 -31.55 20.94
N ASP A 15 11.68 -30.54 20.14
CA ASP A 15 12.74 -29.58 20.45
C ASP A 15 12.34 -28.71 21.65
N GLU A 16 11.07 -28.27 21.71
CA GLU A 16 10.51 -27.59 22.89
C GLU A 16 10.55 -28.47 24.14
N SER A 17 10.23 -29.76 24.00
CA SER A 17 10.25 -30.72 25.10
C SER A 17 11.67 -31.09 25.55
N LYS A 18 12.72 -30.68 24.82
CA LYS A 18 14.14 -31.04 25.04
C LYS A 18 14.40 -32.56 25.10
N VAL A 19 13.49 -33.38 24.56
CA VAL A 19 13.63 -34.84 24.55
C VAL A 19 14.54 -35.24 23.40
N ARG A 20 15.58 -36.02 23.68
CA ARG A 20 16.48 -36.52 22.62
C ARG A 20 15.77 -37.57 21.78
N GLN A 21 16.14 -37.64 20.51
CA GLN A 21 15.57 -38.61 19.57
C GLN A 21 15.71 -40.07 20.05
N ALA A 22 16.84 -40.44 20.67
CA ALA A 22 17.04 -41.79 21.20
C ALA A 22 16.06 -42.14 22.34
N ASP A 23 15.76 -41.17 23.21
CA ASP A 23 14.84 -41.36 24.33
C ASP A 23 13.39 -41.47 23.83
N LEU A 24 13.03 -40.66 22.84
CA LEU A 24 11.72 -40.74 22.20
C LEU A 24 11.53 -42.05 21.43
N ALA A 25 12.57 -42.54 20.73
CA ALA A 25 12.53 -43.83 20.05
C ALA A 25 12.25 -44.97 21.04
N SER A 26 12.88 -44.91 22.22
CA SER A 26 12.65 -45.86 23.32
C SER A 26 11.21 -45.80 23.83
N LYS A 27 10.66 -44.60 24.06
CA LYS A 27 9.25 -44.40 24.45
C LYS A 27 8.27 -44.94 23.40
N LEU A 28 8.58 -44.80 22.12
CA LEU A 28 7.75 -45.25 21.00
C LEU A 28 7.93 -46.75 20.68
N SER A 29 8.86 -47.43 21.34
CA SER A 29 9.26 -48.82 21.04
C SER A 29 9.70 -49.00 19.58
N VAL A 30 10.45 -48.03 19.04
CA VAL A 30 11.04 -48.06 17.67
C VAL A 30 12.55 -47.85 17.73
N SER A 31 13.28 -48.21 16.67
CA SER A 31 14.71 -47.92 16.62
C SER A 31 14.98 -46.44 16.30
N ALA A 32 16.10 -45.90 16.78
CA ALA A 32 16.52 -44.53 16.49
C ALA A 32 16.62 -44.23 14.97
N SER A 33 17.02 -45.23 14.17
CA SER A 33 17.05 -45.13 12.70
C SER A 33 15.66 -45.00 12.06
N VAL A 34 14.64 -45.66 12.62
CA VAL A 34 13.25 -45.52 12.15
C VAL A 34 12.72 -44.13 12.48
N LEU A 35 12.96 -43.65 13.70
CA LEU A 35 12.54 -42.31 14.11
C LEU A 35 13.24 -41.21 13.30
N SER A 36 14.54 -41.37 13.02
CA SER A 36 15.30 -40.46 12.16
C SER A 36 14.75 -40.41 10.74
N ARG A 37 14.41 -41.55 10.13
CA ARG A 37 13.76 -41.58 8.81
C ARG A 37 12.36 -40.95 8.81
N LEU A 38 11.61 -41.16 9.88
CA LEU A 38 10.31 -40.48 10.06
C LEU A 38 10.52 -38.97 10.09
N GLU A 39 11.38 -38.45 10.97
CA GLU A 39 11.68 -37.01 11.10
C GLU A 39 12.28 -36.37 9.84
N ALA A 40 12.94 -37.15 8.99
CA ALA A 40 13.47 -36.69 7.70
C ALA A 40 12.40 -36.62 6.60
N SER A 41 11.27 -37.32 6.75
CA SER A 41 10.16 -37.24 5.81
C SER A 41 9.40 -35.92 5.96
N GLU A 42 8.77 -35.46 4.88
CA GLU A 42 7.99 -34.21 4.88
C GLU A 42 6.74 -34.34 5.78
N THR A 43 6.08 -35.50 5.72
CA THR A 43 4.84 -35.80 6.45
C THR A 43 4.87 -37.21 7.05
N ALA A 44 4.21 -37.37 8.19
CA ALA A 44 3.95 -38.65 8.83
C ALA A 44 2.45 -38.99 8.79
N ASP A 45 2.13 -40.28 8.68
CA ASP A 45 0.76 -40.79 8.84
C ASP A 45 0.17 -40.34 10.19
N ALA A 46 -1.10 -39.93 10.18
CA ALA A 46 -1.78 -39.35 11.33
C ALA A 46 -1.70 -40.22 12.61
N LYS A 47 -1.77 -41.55 12.48
CA LYS A 47 -1.69 -42.46 13.63
C LYS A 47 -0.29 -42.49 14.24
N MET A 48 0.74 -42.52 13.40
CA MET A 48 2.13 -42.50 13.86
C MET A 48 2.50 -41.12 14.43
N ALA A 49 2.06 -40.04 13.78
CA ALA A 49 2.26 -38.68 14.25
C ALA A 49 1.60 -38.43 15.61
N LYS A 50 0.35 -38.90 15.80
CA LYS A 50 -0.34 -38.81 17.10
C LYS A 50 0.41 -39.57 18.18
N ARG A 51 0.82 -40.83 17.95
CA ARG A 51 1.63 -41.60 18.92
C ARG A 51 2.93 -40.89 19.29
N TYR A 52 3.61 -40.32 18.30
CA TYR A 52 4.84 -39.54 18.50
C TYR A 52 4.58 -38.34 19.42
N LEU A 53 3.54 -37.55 19.13
CA LEU A 53 3.21 -36.34 19.88
C LEU A 53 2.71 -36.67 21.29
N GLU A 54 1.89 -37.71 21.46
CA GLU A 54 1.45 -38.20 22.78
C GLU A 54 2.63 -38.65 23.66
N ALA A 55 3.67 -39.25 23.09
CA ALA A 55 4.86 -39.67 23.83
C ALA A 55 5.73 -38.51 24.34
N LEU A 56 5.58 -37.31 23.76
CA LEU A 56 6.23 -36.09 24.23
C LEU A 56 5.52 -35.48 25.45
N ASP A 57 4.19 -35.59 25.51
CA ASP A 57 3.32 -35.08 26.58
C ASP A 57 3.52 -33.57 26.90
N THR A 58 3.68 -32.74 25.87
CA THR A 58 3.78 -31.27 26.01
C THR A 58 2.47 -30.55 25.67
N SER A 59 2.33 -29.28 26.07
CA SER A 59 1.21 -28.43 25.66
C SER A 59 1.14 -28.32 24.13
N LEU A 60 2.27 -27.99 23.50
CA LEU A 60 2.36 -27.87 22.04
C LEU A 60 1.98 -29.18 21.33
N ALA A 61 2.40 -30.35 21.85
CA ALA A 61 2.02 -31.62 21.26
C ALA A 61 0.49 -31.86 21.31
N LYS A 62 -0.15 -31.52 22.44
CA LYS A 62 -1.61 -31.59 22.60
C LYS A 62 -2.33 -30.62 21.68
N GLU A 63 -1.82 -29.41 21.52
CA GLU A 63 -2.35 -28.41 20.60
C GLU A 63 -2.26 -28.86 19.14
N ILE A 64 -1.12 -29.44 18.71
CA ILE A 64 -0.97 -30.01 17.36
C ILE A 64 -1.98 -31.13 17.15
N ILE A 65 -2.11 -32.07 18.09
CA ILE A 65 -3.10 -33.16 17.97
C ILE A 65 -4.51 -32.58 17.83
N ALA A 66 -4.91 -31.71 18.75
CA ALA A 66 -6.23 -31.09 18.73
C ALA A 66 -6.51 -30.36 17.41
N PHE A 67 -5.51 -29.64 16.87
CA PHE A 67 -5.63 -28.93 15.60
C PHE A 67 -5.87 -29.87 14.41
N PHE A 68 -5.12 -30.96 14.30
CA PHE A 68 -5.26 -31.92 13.19
C PHE A 68 -6.49 -32.83 13.32
N GLU A 69 -7.08 -32.93 14.52
CA GLU A 69 -8.35 -33.63 14.76
C GLU A 69 -9.59 -32.80 14.42
N ARG A 70 -9.44 -31.48 14.25
CA ARG A 70 -10.53 -30.58 13.82
C ARG A 70 -11.09 -31.00 12.46
N ARG A 71 -12.42 -30.92 12.32
CA ARG A 71 -13.13 -31.23 11.08
C ARG A 71 -13.46 -29.94 10.35
N TRP A 72 -12.72 -29.70 9.27
CA TRP A 72 -12.90 -28.58 8.36
C TRP A 72 -13.85 -28.99 7.23
N ARG A 73 -14.95 -28.27 7.04
CA ARG A 73 -16.01 -28.56 6.07
C ARG A 73 -16.26 -27.40 5.11
N HIS A 74 -16.19 -26.16 5.60
CA HIS A 74 -16.48 -24.97 4.81
C HIS A 74 -15.22 -24.17 4.48
N LEU A 75 -14.25 -24.16 5.39
CA LEU A 75 -12.96 -23.53 5.22
C LEU A 75 -11.88 -24.58 4.95
N ASP A 76 -10.87 -24.19 4.18
CA ASP A 76 -9.63 -24.96 4.13
C ASP A 76 -8.88 -24.83 5.45
N ARG A 77 -8.28 -25.93 5.92
CA ARG A 77 -7.44 -25.90 7.13
C ARG A 77 -6.24 -24.94 6.93
N PRO A 78 -6.00 -23.99 7.86
CA PRO A 78 -4.82 -23.13 7.79
C PRO A 78 -3.52 -23.89 8.15
N ASP A 79 -2.37 -23.23 7.99
CA ASP A 79 -1.13 -23.73 8.59
C ASP A 79 -1.25 -23.66 10.13
N PHE A 80 -0.71 -24.66 10.83
CA PHE A 80 -0.70 -24.67 12.30
C PHE A 80 0.02 -23.45 12.89
N ARG A 81 0.98 -22.86 12.16
CA ARG A 81 1.75 -21.70 12.61
C ARG A 81 1.03 -20.36 12.42
N LEU A 82 -0.14 -20.36 11.77
CA LEU A 82 -0.91 -19.14 11.61
C LEU A 82 -1.33 -18.62 13.00
N PRO A 83 -1.06 -17.35 13.36
CA PRO A 83 -1.39 -16.81 14.68
C PRO A 83 -2.90 -16.88 14.97
N GLU A 84 -3.74 -16.53 14.00
CA GLU A 84 -5.19 -16.42 14.14
C GLU A 84 -5.95 -17.74 13.88
N ARG A 85 -5.26 -18.88 13.90
CA ARG A 85 -5.86 -20.20 13.60
C ARG A 85 -7.07 -20.55 14.47
N GLU A 86 -7.12 -20.05 15.71
CA GLU A 86 -8.26 -20.26 16.62
C GLU A 86 -9.49 -19.46 16.21
N ALA A 87 -9.31 -18.22 15.75
CA ALA A 87 -10.40 -17.40 15.22
C ALA A 87 -10.98 -18.01 13.93
N ILE A 88 -10.12 -18.53 13.05
CA ILE A 88 -10.54 -19.25 11.84
C ILE A 88 -11.30 -20.53 12.21
N TRP A 89 -10.88 -21.25 13.25
CA TRP A 89 -11.62 -22.41 13.74
C TRP A 89 -12.99 -22.02 14.32
N ALA A 90 -13.08 -20.94 15.08
CA ALA A 90 -14.37 -20.42 15.56
C ALA A 90 -15.30 -20.06 14.39
N ALA A 91 -14.76 -19.44 13.33
CA ALA A 91 -15.51 -19.16 12.11
C ALA A 91 -15.99 -20.45 11.41
N GLU A 92 -15.14 -21.47 11.28
CA GLU A 92 -15.53 -22.79 10.76
C GLU A 92 -16.69 -23.38 11.56
N GLN A 93 -16.63 -23.32 12.89
CA GLN A 93 -17.70 -23.80 13.75
C GLN A 93 -18.99 -23.00 13.55
N GLY A 94 -18.91 -21.67 13.44
CA GLY A 94 -20.04 -20.81 13.11
C GLY A 94 -20.69 -21.19 11.77
N LEU A 95 -19.87 -21.40 10.73
CA LEU A 95 -20.35 -21.82 9.41
C LEU A 95 -21.03 -23.19 9.44
N GLN A 96 -20.48 -24.16 10.17
CA GLN A 96 -21.11 -25.47 10.35
C GLN A 96 -22.45 -25.38 11.09
N LYS A 97 -22.55 -24.52 12.11
CA LYS A 97 -23.81 -24.29 12.84
C LYS A 97 -24.86 -23.66 11.91
N LEU A 98 -24.48 -22.67 11.11
CA LEU A 98 -25.38 -22.06 10.12
C LEU A 98 -25.86 -23.08 9.07
N ASP A 99 -24.96 -23.91 8.54
CA ASP A 99 -25.32 -24.98 7.58
C ASP A 99 -26.25 -26.04 8.19
N ALA A 100 -26.02 -26.41 9.45
CA ALA A 100 -26.89 -27.35 10.17
C ALA A 100 -28.27 -26.72 10.45
N PHE A 101 -28.30 -25.44 10.80
CA PHE A 101 -29.54 -24.70 11.05
C PHE A 101 -30.37 -24.57 9.77
N GLU A 102 -29.77 -24.19 8.64
CA GLU A 102 -30.44 -24.10 7.33
C GLU A 102 -31.08 -25.42 6.89
N LYS A 103 -30.50 -26.56 7.28
CA LYS A 103 -31.01 -27.91 6.98
C LYS A 103 -31.99 -28.45 8.04
N SER A 104 -32.19 -27.72 9.12
CA SER A 104 -33.06 -28.14 10.23
C SER A 104 -34.53 -27.94 9.86
N GLY A 105 -35.42 -28.68 10.54
CA GLY A 105 -36.87 -28.49 10.38
C GLY A 105 -37.41 -27.20 11.00
N ASP A 106 -36.59 -26.52 11.81
CA ASP A 106 -36.93 -25.28 12.51
C ASP A 106 -36.50 -24.02 11.73
N PHE A 107 -35.93 -24.19 10.53
CA PHE A 107 -35.50 -23.09 9.69
C PHE A 107 -36.70 -22.41 9.01
N ASP A 108 -36.85 -21.12 9.23
CA ASP A 108 -37.81 -20.29 8.53
C ASP A 108 -37.11 -19.58 7.34
N PRO A 109 -37.65 -19.67 6.10
CA PRO A 109 -37.10 -18.98 4.91
C PRO A 109 -36.85 -17.48 5.11
N ILE A 110 -37.59 -16.83 6.02
CA ILE A 110 -37.37 -15.44 6.41
C ILE A 110 -35.93 -15.16 6.85
N LEU A 111 -35.22 -16.16 7.40
CA LEU A 111 -33.85 -16.07 7.91
C LEU A 111 -32.78 -16.29 6.84
N GLN A 112 -33.15 -16.62 5.60
CA GLN A 112 -32.22 -16.96 4.52
C GLN A 112 -31.23 -15.82 4.20
N ASN A 113 -31.72 -14.59 4.05
CA ASN A 113 -30.87 -13.43 3.75
C ASN A 113 -29.89 -13.12 4.89
N PRO A 114 -30.31 -12.97 6.16
CA PRO A 114 -29.39 -12.81 7.29
C PRO A 114 -28.34 -13.92 7.38
N LEU A 115 -28.76 -15.18 7.21
CA LEU A 115 -27.87 -16.34 7.24
C LEU A 115 -26.80 -16.27 6.15
N ASN A 116 -27.22 -15.99 4.90
CA ASN A 116 -26.30 -15.85 3.77
C ASN A 116 -25.35 -14.65 3.94
N ASN A 117 -25.83 -13.54 4.49
CA ASN A 117 -25.01 -12.37 4.77
C ASN A 117 -23.94 -12.67 5.83
N LEU A 118 -24.30 -13.31 6.95
CA LEU A 118 -23.33 -13.73 7.97
C LEU A 118 -22.29 -14.68 7.40
N ARG A 119 -22.72 -15.68 6.61
CA ARG A 119 -21.83 -16.61 5.91
C ARG A 119 -20.83 -15.87 5.01
N LYS A 120 -21.31 -14.95 4.18
CA LYS A 120 -20.47 -14.14 3.28
C LYS A 120 -19.43 -13.31 4.05
N ARG A 121 -19.82 -12.67 5.16
CA ARG A 121 -18.91 -11.85 5.98
C ARG A 121 -17.86 -12.67 6.72
N LEU A 122 -18.27 -13.78 7.35
CA LEU A 122 -17.33 -14.73 7.97
C LEU A 122 -16.27 -15.17 6.96
N LEU A 123 -16.68 -15.54 5.73
CA LEU A 123 -15.74 -15.94 4.69
C LEU A 123 -14.80 -14.80 4.28
N ALA A 124 -15.29 -13.57 4.15
CA ALA A 124 -14.47 -12.42 3.78
C ALA A 124 -13.43 -12.06 4.86
N ASP A 125 -13.82 -12.02 6.14
CA ASP A 125 -12.88 -11.72 7.21
C ASP A 125 -11.87 -12.87 7.43
N VAL A 126 -12.31 -14.12 7.27
CA VAL A 126 -11.40 -15.29 7.28
C VAL A 126 -10.39 -15.21 6.14
N ASP A 127 -10.82 -14.86 4.93
CA ASP A 127 -9.91 -14.71 3.79
C ASP A 127 -8.85 -13.63 4.08
N PHE A 128 -9.24 -12.54 4.75
CA PHE A 128 -8.29 -11.52 5.18
C PHE A 128 -7.22 -12.10 6.11
N VAL A 129 -7.61 -12.69 7.24
CA VAL A 129 -6.67 -13.16 8.28
C VAL A 129 -5.91 -14.43 7.88
N ARG A 130 -6.41 -15.21 6.92
CA ARG A 130 -5.71 -16.41 6.43
C ARG A 130 -4.40 -16.08 5.71
N HIS A 131 -4.35 -14.93 5.07
CA HIS A 131 -3.18 -14.41 4.37
C HIS A 131 -2.30 -13.61 5.34
N THR A 132 -1.01 -13.95 5.43
CA THR A 132 -0.05 -13.25 6.31
C THR A 132 0.79 -12.23 5.53
N GLU A 133 0.53 -12.05 4.24
CA GLU A 133 1.19 -11.08 3.40
C GLU A 133 0.79 -9.65 3.79
N HIS A 134 1.76 -8.85 4.20
CA HIS A 134 1.55 -7.45 4.54
C HIS A 134 2.63 -6.54 3.95
N GLY A 135 2.22 -5.32 3.57
CA GLY A 135 3.10 -4.28 3.08
C GLY A 135 3.46 -3.28 4.18
N ILE A 136 4.70 -2.77 4.16
CA ILE A 136 5.08 -1.58 4.92
C ILE A 136 5.70 -0.59 3.93
N ALA A 137 5.01 0.50 3.63
CA ALA A 137 5.43 1.48 2.62
C ALA A 137 5.96 2.76 3.26
N PHE A 138 7.23 3.07 3.04
CA PHE A 138 7.87 4.30 3.50
C PHE A 138 7.69 5.40 2.46
N ILE A 139 6.97 6.47 2.81
CA ILE A 139 6.61 7.59 1.93
C ILE A 139 7.04 8.90 2.57
N GLY A 140 7.56 9.84 1.79
CA GLY A 140 7.99 11.14 2.30
C GLY A 140 8.91 11.88 1.35
N GLU A 141 9.34 13.07 1.76
CA GLU A 141 10.10 14.00 0.92
C GLU A 141 11.47 13.44 0.48
N ILE A 142 12.02 14.04 -0.57
CA ILE A 142 13.37 13.74 -1.04
C ILE A 142 14.38 14.14 0.04
N GLY A 143 15.31 13.24 0.35
CA GLY A 143 16.41 13.54 1.27
C GLY A 143 16.03 13.56 2.75
N VAL A 144 14.79 13.18 3.11
CA VAL A 144 14.35 13.12 4.52
C VAL A 144 15.03 12.02 5.34
N GLY A 145 15.46 10.93 4.69
CA GLY A 145 16.15 9.81 5.35
C GLY A 145 15.44 8.45 5.26
N LYS A 146 14.38 8.32 4.46
CA LYS A 146 13.58 7.08 4.31
C LYS A 146 14.40 5.83 4.08
N THR A 147 15.20 5.83 3.02
CA THR A 147 16.02 4.68 2.61
C THR A 147 17.00 4.29 3.73
N THR A 148 17.58 5.27 4.43
CA THR A 148 18.44 5.02 5.58
C THR A 148 17.65 4.38 6.72
N ALA A 149 16.53 4.99 7.13
CA ALA A 149 15.69 4.48 8.21
C ALA A 149 15.23 3.05 7.93
N LEU A 150 14.70 2.81 6.73
CA LEU A 150 14.27 1.50 6.26
C LEU A 150 15.39 0.46 6.31
N SER A 151 16.62 0.82 5.95
CA SER A 151 17.77 -0.11 6.00
C SER A 151 18.10 -0.55 7.42
N PHE A 152 18.09 0.38 8.38
CA PHE A 152 18.37 0.08 9.78
C PHE A 152 17.24 -0.73 10.42
N VAL A 153 16.00 -0.33 10.14
CA VAL A 153 14.79 -1.02 10.62
C VAL A 153 14.71 -2.44 10.05
N THR A 154 15.10 -2.67 8.80
CA THR A 154 15.11 -4.02 8.19
C THR A 154 16.40 -4.81 8.42
N ASN A 155 17.40 -4.24 9.11
CA ASN A 155 18.73 -4.82 9.32
C ASN A 155 19.52 -5.11 8.01
N LEU A 156 19.23 -4.38 6.94
CA LEU A 156 19.94 -4.45 5.66
C LEU A 156 21.11 -3.47 5.65
N LEU A 157 22.17 -3.88 6.35
CA LEU A 157 23.35 -3.06 6.60
C LEU A 157 24.64 -3.75 6.14
N VAL A 158 25.56 -2.96 5.60
CA VAL A 158 26.92 -3.39 5.25
C VAL A 158 27.90 -2.83 6.28
N PRO A 159 28.88 -3.61 6.77
CA PRO A 159 29.98 -3.10 7.58
C PRO A 159 30.81 -2.06 6.80
N ASP A 160 31.08 -0.91 7.40
CA ASP A 160 31.98 0.13 6.89
C ASP A 160 32.90 0.60 8.02
N GLY A 161 34.01 -0.13 8.20
CA GLY A 161 34.88 0.02 9.36
C GLY A 161 34.15 -0.31 10.66
N GLU A 162 34.12 0.63 11.62
CA GLU A 162 33.35 0.51 12.87
C GLU A 162 31.88 0.89 12.71
N LYS A 163 31.50 1.51 11.59
CA LYS A 163 30.13 1.96 11.32
C LYS A 163 29.38 0.95 10.46
N LYS A 164 28.06 1.03 10.49
CA LYS A 164 27.17 0.29 9.58
C LYS A 164 26.55 1.27 8.60
N THR A 165 26.54 0.90 7.33
CA THR A 165 25.94 1.71 6.26
C THR A 165 24.82 0.95 5.57
N SER A 166 23.95 1.68 4.87
CA SER A 166 22.82 1.09 4.16
C SER A 166 23.29 0.20 3.00
N VAL A 167 22.62 -0.94 2.80
CA VAL A 167 22.74 -1.73 1.57
C VAL A 167 22.27 -0.95 0.35
N PHE A 168 21.33 -0.02 0.51
CA PHE A 168 20.81 0.79 -0.57
C PHE A 168 21.66 2.06 -0.78
N PRO A 169 21.68 2.61 -2.01
CA PRO A 169 22.34 3.88 -2.27
C PRO A 169 21.77 5.02 -1.42
N THR A 170 22.58 5.59 -0.52
CA THR A 170 22.22 6.74 0.32
C THR A 170 23.14 7.93 0.05
N GLY A 171 22.67 9.15 0.32
CA GLY A 171 23.38 10.40 -0.01
C GLY A 171 22.57 11.66 0.31
N SER A 172 23.01 12.82 -0.19
CA SER A 172 22.39 14.14 0.08
C SER A 172 20.99 14.36 -0.53
N GLY A 173 20.31 13.30 -0.95
CA GLY A 173 19.03 13.32 -1.67
C GLY A 173 19.15 12.85 -3.13
N ARG A 174 18.02 12.49 -3.74
CA ARG A 174 17.91 12.08 -5.16
C ARG A 174 18.79 10.88 -5.56
N MET A 175 18.76 9.85 -4.73
CA MET A 175 19.52 8.61 -4.94
C MET A 175 18.66 7.51 -5.54
N THR A 176 17.48 7.26 -4.95
CA THR A 176 16.52 6.23 -5.34
C THR A 176 15.85 6.56 -6.68
N VAL A 177 16.13 5.80 -7.73
CA VAL A 177 15.58 6.04 -9.08
C VAL A 177 14.13 5.60 -9.21
N CYS A 178 13.76 4.51 -8.56
CA CYS A 178 12.48 3.82 -8.69
C CYS A 178 12.03 3.23 -7.34
N GLU A 179 10.81 2.69 -7.27
CA GLU A 179 10.38 1.96 -6.07
C GLU A 179 11.31 0.77 -5.80
N VAL A 180 11.67 0.56 -4.53
CA VAL A 180 12.41 -0.61 -4.08
C VAL A 180 11.54 -1.41 -3.12
N ALA A 181 11.35 -2.69 -3.39
CA ALA A 181 10.60 -3.60 -2.53
C ALA A 181 11.49 -4.70 -1.99
N ILE A 182 11.42 -4.96 -0.70
CA ILE A 182 12.12 -6.06 -0.02
C ILE A 182 11.10 -7.17 0.20
N LYS A 183 11.41 -8.40 -0.24
CA LYS A 183 10.55 -9.57 -0.09
C LYS A 183 11.31 -10.79 0.40
N ILE A 184 10.60 -11.63 1.15
CA ILE A 184 11.10 -12.93 1.59
C ILE A 184 11.15 -13.89 0.38
N ALA A 185 12.24 -14.63 0.26
CA ALA A 185 12.51 -15.61 -0.80
C ALA A 185 13.47 -16.70 -0.27
N PRO A 186 13.64 -17.84 -0.97
CA PRO A 186 14.54 -18.91 -0.52
C PRO A 186 16.04 -18.57 -0.53
N ALA A 187 16.42 -17.50 -1.23
CA ALA A 187 17.82 -17.10 -1.41
C ALA A 187 17.92 -15.58 -1.60
N TYR A 188 19.12 -15.04 -1.38
CA TYR A 188 19.42 -13.65 -1.72
C TYR A 188 19.35 -13.44 -3.23
N GLY A 189 18.72 -12.36 -3.66
CA GLY A 189 18.60 -12.04 -5.07
C GLY A 189 18.08 -10.64 -5.33
N ILE A 190 18.09 -10.25 -6.59
CA ILE A 190 17.56 -8.98 -7.07
C ILE A 190 16.74 -9.29 -8.31
N ALA A 191 15.47 -8.90 -8.32
CA ALA A 191 14.62 -8.88 -9.50
C ALA A 191 14.36 -7.43 -9.92
N VAL A 192 14.25 -7.18 -11.22
CA VAL A 192 14.08 -5.85 -11.80
C VAL A 192 12.97 -5.87 -12.83
N ASP A 193 11.94 -5.07 -12.58
CA ASP A 193 10.96 -4.72 -13.60
C ASP A 193 11.55 -3.54 -14.38
N SER A 194 11.74 -3.72 -15.69
CA SER A 194 12.38 -2.72 -16.55
C SER A 194 11.35 -1.93 -17.34
N MET A 195 11.64 -0.65 -17.57
CA MET A 195 10.87 0.18 -18.50
C MET A 195 10.93 -0.39 -19.93
N THR A 196 9.88 -0.14 -20.69
CA THR A 196 9.82 -0.53 -22.11
C THR A 196 10.81 0.28 -22.95
N GLU A 197 11.23 -0.26 -24.09
CA GLU A 197 12.14 0.48 -25.00
C GLU A 197 11.53 1.80 -25.48
N ASP A 198 10.23 1.84 -25.72
CA ASP A 198 9.53 3.05 -26.16
C ASP A 198 9.57 4.13 -25.08
N GLU A 199 9.31 3.78 -23.81
CA GLU A 199 9.46 4.70 -22.69
C GLU A 199 10.90 5.21 -22.55
N ILE A 200 11.89 4.32 -22.70
CA ILE A 200 13.31 4.70 -22.64
C ILE A 200 13.65 5.68 -23.78
N ARG A 201 13.19 5.42 -25.01
CA ARG A 201 13.39 6.33 -26.16
C ARG A 201 12.76 7.70 -25.91
N MET A 202 11.58 7.74 -25.32
CA MET A 202 10.93 8.99 -24.92
C MET A 202 11.74 9.74 -23.85
N LEU A 203 12.28 9.04 -22.86
CA LEU A 203 13.16 9.65 -21.85
C LEU A 203 14.45 10.21 -22.47
N VAL A 204 15.08 9.47 -23.40
CA VAL A 204 16.27 9.96 -24.12
C VAL A 204 15.92 11.19 -24.94
N SER A 205 14.79 11.18 -25.66
CA SER A 205 14.31 12.34 -26.42
C SER A 205 14.15 13.58 -25.54
N ASP A 206 13.47 13.44 -24.39
CA ASP A 206 13.33 14.53 -23.43
C ASP A 206 14.66 15.07 -22.92
N LEU A 207 15.62 14.17 -22.63
CA LEU A 207 16.93 14.55 -22.13
C LEU A 207 17.71 15.34 -23.19
N VAL A 208 17.76 14.83 -24.43
CA VAL A 208 18.47 15.45 -25.55
C VAL A 208 17.85 16.81 -25.88
N ASN A 209 16.53 16.86 -26.07
CA ASN A 209 15.81 18.08 -26.41
C ASN A 209 15.89 19.11 -25.27
N GLY A 210 15.82 18.67 -24.02
CA GLY A 210 15.94 19.55 -22.86
C GLY A 210 17.31 20.23 -22.77
N ILE A 211 18.38 19.51 -23.11
CA ILE A 211 19.73 20.07 -23.16
C ILE A 211 19.92 20.99 -24.37
N ALA A 212 19.49 20.55 -25.56
CA ALA A 212 19.67 21.30 -26.81
C ALA A 212 18.96 22.66 -26.78
N THR A 213 17.75 22.70 -26.22
CA THR A 213 16.95 23.94 -26.12
C THR A 213 17.29 24.76 -24.87
N GLY A 214 18.01 24.17 -23.90
CA GLY A 214 18.14 24.73 -22.55
C GLY A 214 16.82 24.80 -21.77
N LYS A 215 15.77 24.15 -22.26
CA LYS A 215 14.43 24.13 -21.67
C LYS A 215 14.12 22.72 -21.18
N GLY A 216 14.17 22.53 -19.86
CA GLY A 216 13.71 21.31 -19.18
C GLY A 216 14.70 20.18 -19.10
N GLY A 217 14.18 18.96 -18.98
CA GLY A 217 14.97 17.75 -18.78
C GLY A 217 14.36 16.78 -17.77
N LEU A 218 15.04 15.65 -17.61
CA LEU A 218 14.62 14.57 -16.73
C LEU A 218 14.94 14.87 -15.25
N PRO A 219 14.22 14.21 -14.32
CA PRO A 219 14.71 14.07 -12.94
C PRO A 219 16.15 13.58 -12.92
N SER A 220 16.96 14.13 -12.01
CA SER A 220 18.41 13.90 -11.96
C SER A 220 18.81 12.42 -11.88
N GLU A 221 17.96 11.58 -11.31
CA GLU A 221 18.15 10.15 -11.15
C GLU A 221 18.05 9.43 -12.49
N LEU A 222 17.03 9.75 -13.30
CA LEU A 222 16.86 9.20 -14.64
C LEU A 222 17.89 9.76 -15.62
N ASP A 223 18.20 11.05 -15.54
CA ASP A 223 19.31 11.70 -16.26
C ASP A 223 20.62 10.92 -16.03
N ARG A 224 20.95 10.66 -14.76
CA ARG A 224 22.13 9.90 -14.36
C ARG A 224 22.14 8.48 -14.91
N VAL A 225 21.03 7.76 -14.86
CA VAL A 225 20.92 6.39 -15.37
C VAL A 225 21.16 6.35 -16.88
N ILE A 226 20.46 7.18 -17.64
CA ILE A 226 20.60 7.23 -19.11
C ILE A 226 22.02 7.59 -19.51
N ARG A 227 22.61 8.60 -18.86
CA ARG A 227 23.99 9.01 -19.13
C ARG A 227 25.02 7.94 -18.81
N ASN A 228 24.84 7.19 -17.72
CA ASN A 228 25.73 6.09 -17.38
C ASN A 228 25.60 4.94 -18.38
N MET A 229 24.38 4.62 -18.80
CA MET A 229 24.08 3.57 -19.75
C MET A 229 24.64 3.84 -21.15
N ALA A 230 24.59 5.10 -21.60
CA ALA A 230 25.09 5.55 -22.90
C ALA A 230 26.54 6.09 -22.87
N ASP A 231 27.19 6.06 -21.70
CA ASP A 231 28.54 6.58 -21.45
C ASP A 231 28.77 8.06 -21.85
N VAL A 232 27.76 8.90 -21.61
CA VAL A 232 27.76 10.36 -21.88
C VAL A 232 27.67 11.19 -20.60
N ARG A 233 28.46 10.77 -19.62
CA ARG A 233 28.47 11.32 -18.25
C ARG A 233 29.01 12.76 -18.21
N ARG A 234 28.61 13.50 -17.17
CA ARG A 234 29.28 14.75 -16.79
C ARG A 234 30.55 14.39 -16.01
N VAL A 235 31.69 14.95 -16.41
CA VAL A 235 32.98 14.68 -15.78
C VAL A 235 33.56 15.98 -15.23
N THR A 236 33.83 16.00 -13.92
CA THR A 236 34.53 17.11 -13.29
C THR A 236 36.03 16.94 -13.48
N VAL A 237 36.65 17.84 -14.24
CA VAL A 237 38.08 17.88 -14.48
C VAL A 237 38.73 18.71 -13.38
N ARG A 238 39.59 18.07 -12.58
CA ARG A 238 40.34 18.76 -11.52
C ARG A 238 41.28 19.79 -12.15
N ALA A 239 41.38 20.95 -11.52
CA ALA A 239 42.30 22.01 -11.92
C ALA A 239 43.75 21.51 -11.88
N ARG A 240 44.52 21.81 -12.93
CA ARG A 240 45.94 21.42 -13.04
C ARG A 240 46.88 22.37 -12.29
N LYS A 241 46.38 23.52 -11.82
CA LYS A 241 47.12 24.54 -11.06
C LYS A 241 46.42 24.88 -9.76
N ALA A 242 47.21 25.21 -8.73
CA ALA A 242 46.69 25.68 -7.44
C ALA A 242 45.95 27.02 -7.63
N GLY A 243 44.68 27.08 -7.22
CA GLY A 243 43.83 28.28 -7.29
C GLY A 243 42.81 28.32 -8.43
N GLU A 244 42.88 27.41 -9.40
CA GLU A 244 41.86 27.28 -10.45
C GLU A 244 40.65 26.47 -9.97
N LYS A 245 39.44 26.89 -10.36
CA LYS A 245 38.20 26.14 -10.06
C LYS A 245 38.10 24.91 -10.98
N PRO A 246 37.62 23.75 -10.48
CA PRO A 246 37.32 22.60 -11.31
C PRO A 246 36.32 22.96 -12.42
N THR A 247 36.52 22.43 -13.64
CA THR A 247 35.59 22.58 -14.76
C THR A 247 34.79 21.30 -14.96
N THR A 248 33.54 21.41 -15.41
CA THR A 248 32.70 20.24 -15.72
C THR A 248 32.55 20.13 -17.23
N VAL A 249 32.86 18.96 -17.77
CA VAL A 249 32.65 18.61 -19.18
C VAL A 249 31.36 17.79 -19.27
N ASP A 250 30.45 18.16 -20.17
CA ASP A 250 29.19 17.42 -20.42
C ASP A 250 29.28 16.74 -21.79
N HIS A 251 29.61 15.44 -21.82
CA HIS A 251 29.79 14.69 -23.05
C HIS A 251 28.52 14.57 -23.90
N LEU A 252 27.33 14.64 -23.29
CA LEU A 252 26.07 14.62 -24.04
C LEU A 252 25.87 15.97 -24.74
N LYS A 253 26.19 17.07 -24.06
CA LYS A 253 26.17 18.40 -24.69
C LYS A 253 27.18 18.47 -25.84
N GLU A 254 28.39 17.96 -25.67
CA GLU A 254 29.36 17.88 -26.78
C GLU A 254 28.89 17.00 -27.93
N LEU A 255 28.09 15.96 -27.67
CA LEU A 255 27.49 15.14 -28.72
C LEU A 255 26.42 15.92 -29.48
N ILE A 256 25.55 16.64 -28.77
CA ILE A 256 24.53 17.52 -29.35
C ILE A 256 25.18 18.63 -30.19
N ASP A 257 26.18 19.33 -29.63
CA ASP A 257 26.86 20.43 -30.33
C ASP A 257 27.65 19.94 -31.57
N ARG A 258 27.96 18.64 -31.68
CA ARG A 258 28.63 18.04 -32.84
C ARG A 258 27.67 17.52 -33.91
N MET A 259 26.44 17.20 -33.54
CA MET A 259 25.44 16.59 -34.40
C MET A 259 24.28 17.56 -34.53
N ASP A 260 24.18 18.25 -35.68
CA ASP A 260 23.15 19.26 -35.95
C ASP A 260 21.72 18.69 -36.08
N ASP A 261 21.50 17.41 -35.75
CA ASP A 261 20.23 16.70 -35.82
C ASP A 261 19.93 15.99 -34.49
N ALA A 262 18.88 16.43 -33.79
CA ALA A 262 18.47 15.89 -32.50
C ALA A 262 18.01 14.43 -32.60
N ASP A 263 17.36 14.03 -33.70
CA ASP A 263 16.90 12.65 -33.88
C ASP A 263 18.08 11.70 -34.07
N ALA A 264 19.12 12.14 -34.79
CA ALA A 264 20.38 11.40 -34.90
C ALA A 264 21.10 11.26 -33.55
N VAL A 265 21.10 12.31 -32.71
CA VAL A 265 21.65 12.23 -31.34
C VAL A 265 20.86 11.24 -30.49
N ILE A 266 19.53 11.27 -30.55
CA ILE A 266 18.66 10.34 -29.81
C ILE A 266 18.97 8.90 -30.23
N ALA A 267 19.03 8.64 -31.53
CA ALA A 267 19.36 7.31 -32.05
C ALA A 267 20.74 6.83 -31.60
N GLU A 268 21.75 7.71 -31.62
CA GLU A 268 23.11 7.42 -31.15
C GLU A 268 23.15 7.12 -29.65
N VAL A 269 22.45 7.92 -28.83
CA VAL A 269 22.37 7.69 -27.38
C VAL A 269 21.70 6.35 -27.09
N VAL A 270 20.57 6.04 -27.73
CA VAL A 270 19.87 4.75 -27.56
C VAL A 270 20.75 3.58 -28.01
N ALA A 271 21.46 3.70 -29.13
CA ALA A 271 22.39 2.68 -29.59
C ALA A 271 23.52 2.43 -28.59
N ARG A 272 24.09 3.48 -27.97
CA ARG A 272 25.11 3.34 -26.92
C ARG A 272 24.57 2.69 -25.65
N MET A 273 23.27 2.78 -25.39
CA MET A 273 22.65 2.09 -24.28
C MET A 273 22.63 0.57 -24.47
N LYS A 274 22.78 -0.01 -25.67
CA LYS A 274 22.85 -1.48 -25.85
C LYS A 274 21.71 -2.24 -25.17
N LEU A 275 20.47 -1.77 -25.34
CA LEU A 275 19.28 -2.29 -24.66
C LEU A 275 19.05 -3.78 -24.97
N GLU A 276 19.44 -4.22 -26.17
CA GLU A 276 19.37 -5.61 -26.63
C GLU A 276 20.22 -6.59 -25.81
N THR A 277 21.23 -6.09 -25.09
CA THR A 277 22.06 -6.89 -24.19
C THR A 277 21.59 -6.84 -22.73
N ARG A 278 20.64 -5.96 -22.42
CA ARG A 278 20.15 -5.66 -21.08
C ARG A 278 18.79 -6.30 -20.81
N THR A 279 18.73 -7.61 -21.01
CA THR A 279 17.47 -8.37 -20.97
C THR A 279 17.26 -9.15 -19.68
N SER A 280 18.22 -9.12 -18.74
CA SER A 280 18.08 -9.85 -17.47
C SER A 280 16.98 -9.20 -16.62
N THR A 281 16.13 -10.04 -16.02
CA THR A 281 15.06 -9.61 -15.10
C THR A 281 15.32 -10.03 -13.66
N GLN A 282 16.30 -10.91 -13.43
CA GLN A 282 16.70 -11.33 -12.09
C GLN A 282 18.15 -11.80 -12.03
N ILE A 283 18.74 -11.70 -10.85
CA ILE A 283 20.03 -12.29 -10.49
C ILE A 283 19.94 -12.85 -9.07
N ILE A 284 20.37 -14.10 -8.87
CA ILE A 284 20.34 -14.80 -7.58
C ILE A 284 21.77 -15.05 -7.12
N LEU A 285 22.02 -14.84 -5.83
CA LEU A 285 23.31 -15.09 -5.22
C LEU A 285 23.62 -16.60 -5.24
N SER A 286 24.80 -16.97 -5.73
CA SER A 286 25.30 -18.35 -5.63
C SER A 286 25.63 -18.69 -4.17
N LYS A 287 25.34 -19.94 -3.77
CA LYS A 287 25.55 -20.45 -2.40
C LYS A 287 27.00 -20.36 -1.90
N ASP A 288 27.96 -20.23 -2.81
CA ASP A 288 29.41 -20.18 -2.51
C ASP A 288 29.92 -18.77 -2.19
N THR A 289 29.05 -17.75 -2.17
CA THR A 289 29.44 -16.35 -1.88
C THR A 289 29.27 -16.05 -0.39
N GLU A 290 30.34 -15.69 0.30
CA GLU A 290 30.29 -15.44 1.75
C GLU A 290 29.60 -14.10 2.11
N ASP A 291 29.82 -13.02 1.34
CA ASP A 291 29.38 -11.67 1.71
C ASP A 291 28.06 -11.23 1.04
N SER A 292 26.93 -11.77 1.53
CA SER A 292 25.60 -11.55 0.95
C SER A 292 25.16 -10.07 0.91
N MET A 293 25.43 -9.29 1.96
CA MET A 293 25.03 -7.88 2.05
C MET A 293 25.88 -6.97 1.17
N GLU A 294 27.19 -7.22 1.08
CA GLU A 294 28.07 -6.47 0.17
C GLU A 294 27.72 -6.77 -1.29
N TRP A 295 27.41 -8.02 -1.61
CA TRP A 295 26.94 -8.40 -2.94
C TRP A 295 25.64 -7.68 -3.31
N LEU A 296 24.66 -7.63 -2.40
CA LEU A 296 23.42 -6.88 -2.60
C LEU A 296 23.72 -5.41 -2.84
N SER A 297 24.49 -4.77 -1.94
CA SER A 297 24.80 -3.35 -2.02
C SER A 297 25.47 -2.97 -3.34
N LYS A 298 26.44 -3.76 -3.76
CA LYS A 298 27.15 -3.58 -5.04
C LYS A 298 26.20 -3.69 -6.23
N ASN A 299 25.38 -4.72 -6.31
CA ASN A 299 24.53 -4.95 -7.48
C ASN A 299 23.33 -4.00 -7.53
N ILE A 300 22.69 -3.73 -6.39
CA ILE A 300 21.62 -2.72 -6.28
C ILE A 300 22.15 -1.36 -6.71
N SER A 301 23.33 -0.95 -6.22
CA SER A 301 23.95 0.32 -6.61
C SER A 301 24.20 0.38 -8.12
N ARG A 302 24.77 -0.68 -8.70
CA ARG A 302 25.02 -0.74 -10.15
C ARG A 302 23.74 -0.66 -10.98
N ILE A 303 22.67 -1.32 -10.55
CA ILE A 303 21.36 -1.25 -11.22
C ILE A 303 20.76 0.16 -11.08
N ASN A 304 20.69 0.69 -9.86
CA ASN A 304 20.15 2.02 -9.56
C ASN A 304 20.87 3.15 -10.31
N TYR A 305 22.17 2.99 -10.61
CA TYR A 305 22.94 3.95 -11.38
C TYR A 305 23.03 3.66 -12.88
N GLY A 306 22.39 2.60 -13.40
CA GLY A 306 22.47 2.23 -14.81
C GLY A 306 23.87 1.77 -15.27
N GLN A 307 24.63 1.18 -14.34
CA GLN A 307 25.99 0.68 -14.56
C GLN A 307 26.06 -0.85 -14.67
N HIS A 308 24.93 -1.54 -14.44
CA HIS A 308 24.88 -2.99 -14.62
C HIS A 308 24.77 -3.33 -16.12
N PRO A 309 25.61 -4.23 -16.66
CA PRO A 309 25.64 -4.52 -18.10
C PRO A 309 24.41 -5.28 -18.59
N GLU A 310 23.71 -6.01 -17.71
CA GLU A 310 22.60 -6.90 -18.09
C GLU A 310 21.20 -6.38 -17.75
N PHE A 311 21.07 -5.30 -16.97
CA PHE A 311 19.76 -4.78 -16.55
C PHE A 311 19.47 -3.45 -17.26
N SER A 312 18.24 -3.30 -17.75
CA SER A 312 17.77 -2.07 -18.39
C SER A 312 17.35 -1.01 -17.35
N VAL A 313 16.75 0.09 -17.78
CA VAL A 313 16.31 1.19 -16.90
C VAL A 313 15.24 0.65 -15.95
N PRO A 314 15.46 0.66 -14.63
CA PRO A 314 14.55 0.04 -13.68
C PRO A 314 13.29 0.89 -13.47
N GLU A 315 12.12 0.26 -13.58
CA GLU A 315 10.84 0.77 -13.11
C GLU A 315 10.60 0.36 -11.64
N ARG A 316 11.09 -0.82 -11.25
CA ARG A 316 11.05 -1.32 -9.88
C ARG A 316 12.22 -2.27 -9.62
N ILE A 317 12.79 -2.20 -8.41
CA ILE A 317 13.79 -3.17 -7.94
C ILE A 317 13.17 -3.96 -6.79
N THR A 318 13.17 -5.28 -6.89
CA THR A 318 12.77 -6.19 -5.81
C THR A 318 13.99 -6.89 -5.24
N VAL A 319 14.30 -6.63 -3.97
CA VAL A 319 15.34 -7.32 -3.21
C VAL A 319 14.73 -8.57 -2.57
N LEU A 320 15.31 -9.73 -2.89
CA LEU A 320 14.90 -11.04 -2.41
C LEU A 320 15.82 -11.44 -1.27
N LEU A 321 15.23 -11.84 -0.14
CA LEU A 321 15.96 -12.16 1.09
C LEU A 321 15.52 -13.50 1.68
N PRO A 322 16.44 -14.35 2.15
CA PRO A 322 16.13 -15.45 3.04
C PRO A 322 15.32 -14.98 4.26
N LEU A 323 14.47 -15.87 4.79
CA LEU A 323 13.59 -15.56 5.93
C LEU A 323 14.37 -15.06 7.16
N ASP A 324 15.56 -15.62 7.40
CA ASP A 324 16.47 -15.30 8.50
C ASP A 324 17.26 -13.99 8.30
N ALA A 325 17.17 -13.38 7.12
CA ALA A 325 17.85 -12.12 6.83
C ALA A 325 17.07 -10.88 7.29
N LEU A 326 15.75 -10.98 7.44
CA LEU A 326 14.91 -9.94 8.02
C LEU A 326 14.81 -10.13 9.54
N ARG A 327 14.52 -9.03 10.24
CA ARG A 327 14.15 -9.12 11.67
C ARG A 327 12.94 -10.03 11.85
N GLU A 328 12.91 -10.74 12.97
CA GLU A 328 11.86 -11.71 13.27
C GLU A 328 10.46 -11.06 13.18
N THR A 329 9.53 -11.79 12.57
CA THR A 329 8.14 -11.36 12.37
C THR A 329 7.24 -12.59 12.18
N PRO A 330 6.01 -12.57 12.70
CA PRO A 330 5.03 -13.62 12.42
C PRO A 330 4.41 -13.50 11.01
N TYR A 331 4.69 -12.43 10.27
CA TYR A 331 4.03 -12.10 9.01
C TYR A 331 4.95 -12.20 7.80
N ALA A 332 4.38 -12.49 6.63
CA ALA A 332 5.11 -12.45 5.37
C ALA A 332 5.20 -11.01 4.86
N LEU A 333 6.32 -10.33 5.14
CA LEU A 333 6.41 -8.89 4.90
C LEU A 333 6.99 -8.52 3.53
N SER A 334 6.45 -7.45 2.97
CA SER A 334 7.02 -6.68 1.87
C SER A 334 7.30 -5.25 2.32
N VAL A 335 8.58 -4.89 2.52
CA VAL A 335 8.96 -3.52 2.92
C VAL A 335 9.30 -2.70 1.69
N ILE A 336 8.67 -1.54 1.52
CA ILE A 336 8.68 -0.76 0.28
C ILE A 336 9.28 0.61 0.56
N ASP A 337 10.38 0.93 -0.12
CA ASP A 337 10.93 2.29 -0.21
C ASP A 337 10.36 2.97 -1.45
N THR A 338 9.57 4.02 -1.25
CA THR A 338 9.02 4.78 -2.38
C THR A 338 9.98 5.86 -2.84
N LYS A 339 9.92 6.20 -4.14
CA LYS A 339 10.63 7.38 -4.63
C LYS A 339 10.11 8.62 -3.91
N GLY A 340 11.03 9.46 -3.44
CA GLY A 340 10.68 10.68 -2.70
C GLY A 340 9.65 11.55 -3.43
N VAL A 341 8.77 12.15 -2.64
CA VAL A 341 7.71 13.03 -3.15
C VAL A 341 8.29 14.42 -3.40
N GLU A 342 8.03 14.96 -4.59
CA GLU A 342 8.37 16.33 -4.98
C GLU A 342 7.19 16.89 -5.80
N GLY A 343 6.43 17.81 -5.20
CA GLY A 343 5.19 18.32 -5.80
C GLY A 343 3.96 17.49 -5.43
N THR A 344 3.27 16.92 -6.42
CA THR A 344 2.00 16.22 -6.20
C THR A 344 2.14 14.94 -5.37
N THR A 345 1.21 14.76 -4.43
CA THR A 345 1.01 13.54 -3.62
C THR A 345 0.06 12.56 -4.28
N GLN A 346 -0.69 12.99 -5.30
CA GLN A 346 -1.67 12.18 -6.04
C GLN A 346 -1.00 11.36 -7.15
N ARG A 347 0.15 10.74 -6.84
CA ARG A 347 0.83 9.82 -7.76
C ARG A 347 0.21 8.44 -7.65
N ALA A 348 0.05 7.77 -8.80
CA ALA A 348 -0.59 6.46 -8.87
C ALA A 348 0.15 5.38 -8.07
N ASP A 349 1.48 5.47 -7.98
CA ASP A 349 2.28 4.53 -7.20
C ASP A 349 2.08 4.69 -5.69
N LEU A 350 1.95 5.93 -5.21
CA LEU A 350 1.68 6.23 -3.79
C LEU A 350 0.25 5.84 -3.40
N MET A 351 -0.75 6.25 -4.20
CA MET A 351 -2.16 5.96 -3.93
C MET A 351 -2.44 4.46 -3.86
N ARG A 352 -1.80 3.66 -4.72
CA ARG A 352 -1.91 2.19 -4.67
C ARG A 352 -1.47 1.62 -3.31
N ARG A 353 -0.47 2.21 -2.65
CA ARG A 353 -0.01 1.77 -1.32
C ARG A 353 -0.97 2.20 -0.22
N ILE A 354 -1.49 3.43 -0.31
CA ILE A 354 -2.45 3.97 0.65
C ILE A 354 -3.78 3.21 0.60
N GLU A 355 -4.23 2.81 -0.60
CA GLU A 355 -5.50 2.12 -0.80
C GLU A 355 -5.47 0.62 -0.44
N ASP A 356 -4.29 -0.01 -0.44
CA ASP A 356 -4.15 -1.44 -0.12
C ASP A 356 -4.39 -1.73 1.36
N GLU A 357 -5.50 -2.41 1.67
CA GLU A 357 -5.90 -2.75 3.04
C GLU A 357 -4.88 -3.58 3.83
N ARG A 358 -3.92 -4.23 3.15
CA ARG A 358 -2.85 -5.01 3.79
C ARG A 358 -1.54 -4.23 3.93
N THR A 359 -1.49 -2.97 3.53
CA THR A 359 -0.31 -2.11 3.61
C THR A 359 -0.43 -1.08 4.73
N VAL A 360 0.56 -1.07 5.63
CA VAL A 360 0.81 0.04 6.57
C VAL A 360 1.69 1.09 5.86
N THR A 361 1.20 2.32 5.82
CA THR A 361 1.88 3.47 5.22
C THR A 361 2.61 4.27 6.30
N VAL A 362 3.93 4.29 6.22
CA VAL A 362 4.82 5.03 7.12
C VAL A 362 5.18 6.36 6.46
N LEU A 363 4.59 7.44 6.95
CA LEU A 363 4.88 8.80 6.51
C LEU A 363 6.15 9.31 7.20
N CYS A 364 7.23 9.45 6.46
CA CYS A 364 8.51 9.93 6.95
C CYS A 364 8.65 11.45 6.78
N CYS A 365 9.01 12.14 7.86
CA CYS A 365 9.31 13.58 7.88
C CYS A 365 10.64 13.86 8.60
N SER A 366 11.21 15.05 8.39
CA SER A 366 12.32 15.52 9.22
C SER A 366 11.78 15.92 10.59
N PHE A 367 12.57 15.74 11.65
CA PHE A 367 12.13 16.12 12.99
C PHE A 367 11.82 17.61 13.13
N SER A 368 12.65 18.45 12.51
CA SER A 368 12.52 19.92 12.59
C SER A 368 11.23 20.47 11.97
N ASP A 369 10.68 19.78 10.96
CA ASP A 369 9.46 20.18 10.24
C ASP A 369 8.28 19.24 10.51
N ALA A 370 8.42 18.26 11.40
CA ALA A 370 7.39 17.24 11.61
C ALA A 370 6.05 17.88 12.06
N PRO A 371 4.90 17.49 11.45
CA PRO A 371 4.70 16.38 10.52
C PRO A 371 5.06 16.67 9.06
N GLY A 372 5.29 17.94 8.68
CA GLY A 372 5.77 18.35 7.36
C GLY A 372 4.66 18.43 6.30
N ASN A 373 4.95 19.13 5.19
CA ASN A 373 3.94 19.40 4.16
C ASN A 373 3.49 18.15 3.41
N VAL A 374 4.41 17.23 3.09
CA VAL A 374 4.05 15.99 2.36
C VAL A 374 3.16 15.07 3.19
N PRO A 375 3.48 14.71 4.45
CA PRO A 375 2.57 13.89 5.27
C PRO A 375 1.20 14.53 5.45
N LEU A 376 1.12 15.85 5.70
CA LEU A 376 -0.15 16.56 5.78
C LEU A 376 -0.94 16.49 4.47
N SER A 377 -0.28 16.65 3.33
CA SER A 377 -0.93 16.56 2.02
C SER A 377 -1.43 15.15 1.73
N ILE A 378 -0.67 14.12 2.06
CA ILE A 378 -1.11 12.71 1.93
C ILE A 378 -2.31 12.41 2.83
N MET A 379 -2.30 12.90 4.08
CA MET A 379 -3.42 12.75 5.01
C MET A 379 -4.69 13.43 4.49
N ARG A 380 -4.58 14.68 4.02
CA ARG A 380 -5.69 15.39 3.38
C ARG A 380 -6.21 14.64 2.16
N ASP A 381 -5.31 14.18 1.28
CA ASP A 381 -5.67 13.44 0.09
C ASP A 381 -6.40 12.13 0.42
N ALA A 382 -5.91 11.39 1.43
CA ALA A 382 -6.51 10.14 1.89
C ALA A 382 -7.92 10.33 2.46
N LEU A 383 -8.16 11.43 3.17
CA LEU A 383 -9.47 11.83 3.71
C LEU A 383 -10.42 12.30 2.61
N ASP A 384 -9.97 13.25 1.77
CA ASP A 384 -10.77 13.84 0.70
C ASP A 384 -11.21 12.81 -0.34
N THR A 385 -10.37 11.80 -0.59
CA THR A 385 -10.69 10.70 -1.50
C THR A 385 -11.40 9.54 -0.81
N GLY A 386 -11.50 9.49 0.52
CA GLY A 386 -12.14 8.40 1.25
C GLY A 386 -11.45 7.05 0.99
N THR A 387 -10.15 6.98 1.24
CA THR A 387 -9.37 5.72 1.09
C THR A 387 -9.63 4.70 2.18
N GLY A 388 -10.18 5.12 3.33
CA GLY A 388 -10.34 4.26 4.51
C GLY A 388 -9.03 3.92 5.21
N ALA A 389 -7.91 4.53 4.79
CA ALA A 389 -6.58 4.21 5.33
C ALA A 389 -6.35 4.77 6.74
N ILE A 390 -6.92 5.94 7.02
CA ILE A 390 -6.81 6.59 8.33
C ILE A 390 -7.72 5.87 9.32
N GLU A 391 -8.97 5.62 8.94
CA GLU A 391 -9.98 4.92 9.73
C GLU A 391 -9.60 3.47 10.02
N GLY A 392 -8.80 2.86 9.14
CA GLY A 392 -8.27 1.51 9.33
C GLY A 392 -6.94 1.44 10.10
N ASP A 393 -6.49 2.54 10.72
CA ASP A 393 -5.20 2.65 11.42
C ASP A 393 -3.98 2.22 10.56
N ARG A 394 -4.09 2.39 9.25
CA ARG A 394 -3.07 1.96 8.27
C ARG A 394 -2.04 3.04 7.96
N ILE A 395 -2.16 4.22 8.55
CA ILE A 395 -1.19 5.32 8.38
C ILE A 395 -0.53 5.63 9.72
N CYS A 396 0.79 5.77 9.71
CA CYS A 396 1.57 6.24 10.85
C CYS A 396 2.63 7.24 10.41
N LEU A 397 3.14 8.05 11.34
CA LEU A 397 4.16 9.06 11.11
C LEU A 397 5.49 8.64 11.77
N LEU A 398 6.58 8.68 11.02
CA LEU A 398 7.93 8.47 11.52
C LEU A 398 8.77 9.74 11.32
N ALA A 399 9.04 10.45 12.40
CA ALA A 399 9.92 11.61 12.38
C ALA A 399 11.38 11.15 12.50
N LEU A 400 12.25 11.71 11.65
CA LEU A 400 13.66 11.32 11.54
C LEU A 400 14.58 12.46 12.04
N PRO A 401 14.87 12.51 13.34
CA PRO A 401 15.81 13.47 13.91
C PRO A 401 17.24 13.28 13.40
N ARG A 402 17.99 14.37 13.37
CA ARG A 402 19.42 14.38 12.99
C ARG A 402 20.24 15.10 14.04
N ASN A 403 21.41 14.54 14.36
CA ASN A 403 22.32 15.11 15.33
C ASN A 403 21.58 15.38 16.66
N ASP A 404 21.73 16.59 17.20
CA ASP A 404 21.13 17.08 18.44
C ASP A 404 19.82 17.88 18.21
N GLU A 405 19.10 17.66 17.11
CA GLU A 405 17.83 18.35 16.80
C GLU A 405 16.81 18.24 17.95
N ALA A 406 16.69 17.06 18.57
CA ALA A 406 15.80 16.82 19.69
C ALA A 406 16.11 17.71 20.90
N LEU A 407 17.39 18.03 21.14
CA LEU A 407 17.85 18.88 22.26
C LEU A 407 17.78 20.38 21.94
N LYS A 408 17.45 20.73 20.70
CA LYS A 408 17.41 22.11 20.21
C LYS A 408 16.00 22.66 20.03
N ILE A 409 14.98 21.80 20.12
CA ILE A 409 13.59 22.23 20.14
C ILE A 409 13.33 23.09 21.38
N VAL A 410 12.33 23.96 21.29
CA VAL A 410 11.88 24.78 22.41
C VAL A 410 10.42 24.51 22.70
N ASP A 411 10.06 24.55 23.99
CA ASP A 411 8.67 24.57 24.44
C ASP A 411 8.03 25.96 24.23
N ASP A 412 6.75 26.09 24.57
CA ASP A 412 6.01 27.36 24.47
C ASP A 412 6.57 28.47 25.38
N MET A 413 7.36 28.10 26.39
CA MET A 413 8.04 29.02 27.31
C MET A 413 9.45 29.41 26.82
N GLY A 414 9.93 28.84 25.71
CA GLY A 414 11.26 29.06 25.15
C GLY A 414 12.38 28.26 25.82
N ASN A 415 12.06 27.30 26.69
CA ASN A 415 13.03 26.42 27.32
C ASN A 415 13.42 25.28 26.37
N ARG A 416 14.66 24.83 26.47
CA ARG A 416 15.14 23.64 25.76
C ARG A 416 14.93 22.40 26.63
N PRO A 417 14.70 21.23 26.04
CA PRO A 417 14.55 20.00 26.81
C PRO A 417 15.87 19.56 27.43
N ASP A 418 15.77 18.90 28.58
CA ASP A 418 16.89 18.31 29.31
C ASP A 418 17.29 16.93 28.75
N SER A 419 16.39 16.26 28.01
CA SER A 419 16.66 14.99 27.34
C SER A 419 16.05 14.88 25.94
N THR A 420 16.52 13.89 25.17
CA THR A 420 15.97 13.58 23.84
C THR A 420 14.50 13.18 23.94
N GLU A 421 14.12 12.39 24.94
CA GLU A 421 12.74 11.94 25.17
C GLU A 421 11.80 13.11 25.45
N GLU A 422 12.24 14.09 26.23
CA GLU A 422 11.47 15.32 26.45
C GLU A 422 11.32 16.12 25.15
N GLY A 423 12.40 16.22 24.36
CA GLY A 423 12.34 16.85 23.03
C GLY A 423 11.35 16.16 22.08
N TYR A 424 11.27 14.83 22.12
CA TYR A 424 10.30 14.04 21.36
C TYR A 424 8.87 14.27 21.84
N ALA A 425 8.64 14.34 23.15
CA ALA A 425 7.33 14.65 23.71
C ALA A 425 6.83 16.04 23.31
N ILE A 426 7.70 17.05 23.35
CA ILE A 426 7.38 18.41 22.86
C ILE A 426 6.99 18.36 21.38
N ARG A 427 7.79 17.67 20.55
CA ARG A 427 7.51 17.56 19.11
C ARG A 427 6.20 16.81 18.84
N GLN A 428 5.90 15.77 19.60
CA GLN A 428 4.65 15.03 19.48
C GLN A 428 3.44 15.94 19.75
N GLY A 429 3.48 16.75 20.81
CA GLY A 429 2.42 17.73 21.09
C GLY A 429 2.23 18.74 19.95
N GLN A 430 3.33 19.23 19.34
CA GLN A 430 3.27 20.12 18.19
C GLN A 430 2.64 19.45 16.96
N ILE A 431 2.96 18.17 16.71
CA ILE A 431 2.37 17.38 15.62
C ILE A 431 0.86 17.22 15.83
N GLU A 432 0.43 16.84 17.03
CA GLU A 432 -0.99 16.66 17.39
C GLU A 432 -1.76 17.98 17.24
N GLN A 433 -1.20 19.10 17.70
CA GLN A 433 -1.79 20.43 17.52
C GLN A 433 -1.92 20.80 16.04
N GLN A 434 -0.94 20.46 15.21
CA GLN A 434 -0.98 20.74 13.78
C GLN A 434 -2.04 19.88 13.07
N PHE A 435 -2.16 18.60 13.39
CA PHE A 435 -3.26 17.77 12.87
C PHE A 435 -4.62 18.35 13.24
N ALA A 436 -4.82 18.74 14.50
CA ALA A 436 -6.07 19.37 14.94
C ALA A 436 -6.37 20.69 14.21
N THR A 437 -5.36 21.54 14.01
CA THR A 437 -5.50 22.83 13.30
C THR A 437 -5.91 22.62 11.83
N GLU A 438 -5.43 21.55 11.22
CA GLU A 438 -5.72 21.17 9.83
C GLU A 438 -7.03 20.36 9.69
N GLY A 439 -7.73 20.08 10.79
CA GLY A 439 -8.93 19.23 10.80
C GLY A 439 -8.64 17.78 10.43
N LEU A 440 -7.40 17.31 10.63
CA LEU A 440 -6.97 15.95 10.33
C LEU A 440 -7.07 15.04 11.57
N PRO A 441 -7.47 13.76 11.41
CA PRO A 441 -7.39 12.79 12.49
C PRO A 441 -5.94 12.58 12.95
N SER A 442 -5.76 12.29 14.23
CA SER A 442 -4.45 11.90 14.77
C SER A 442 -4.05 10.52 14.23
N VAL A 443 -2.75 10.32 14.06
CA VAL A 443 -2.16 9.03 13.67
C VAL A 443 -1.03 8.66 14.62
N PRO A 444 -0.70 7.37 14.78
CA PRO A 444 0.44 6.96 15.59
C PRO A 444 1.74 7.63 15.11
N VAL A 445 2.47 8.25 16.04
CA VAL A 445 3.75 8.93 15.79
C VAL A 445 4.89 8.17 16.47
N ASN A 446 6.02 8.02 15.79
CA ASN A 446 7.26 7.52 16.37
C ASN A 446 8.46 8.33 15.88
N PHE A 447 9.58 8.27 16.60
CA PHE A 447 10.81 9.00 16.33
C PHE A 447 11.96 8.01 16.16
N PHE A 448 12.84 8.26 15.18
CA PHE A 448 13.98 7.38 14.94
C PHE A 448 15.23 8.14 14.50
N HIS A 449 16.21 8.25 15.40
CA HIS A 449 17.56 8.68 15.07
C HIS A 449 18.49 7.45 15.00
N VAL A 450 19.29 7.40 13.93
CA VAL A 450 19.95 6.17 13.49
C VAL A 450 21.07 5.74 14.45
N ASP A 451 21.72 6.68 15.12
CA ASP A 451 22.88 6.42 15.98
C ASP A 451 22.53 6.18 17.46
N SER A 452 21.34 6.58 17.91
CA SER A 452 20.97 6.64 19.34
C SER A 452 19.78 5.75 19.71
N GLU A 453 18.93 5.40 18.75
CA GLU A 453 17.70 4.68 18.98
C GLU A 453 17.81 3.24 18.48
N SER A 454 17.09 2.35 19.15
CA SER A 454 16.99 0.96 18.74
C SER A 454 16.08 0.83 17.52
N ALA A 455 16.66 0.42 16.39
CA ALA A 455 15.90 0.09 15.19
C ALA A 455 14.98 -1.13 15.38
N GLN A 456 15.23 -1.95 16.42
CA GLN A 456 14.34 -3.05 16.81
C GLN A 456 13.01 -2.49 17.35
N ASP A 457 13.03 -1.42 18.13
CA ASP A 457 11.83 -0.86 18.75
C ASP A 457 10.89 -0.28 17.69
N VAL A 458 11.46 0.36 16.65
CA VAL A 458 10.71 0.83 15.49
C VAL A 458 10.14 -0.34 14.68
N TRP A 459 10.90 -1.44 14.53
CA TRP A 459 10.41 -2.64 13.87
C TRP A 459 9.22 -3.23 14.61
N GLU A 460 9.35 -3.45 15.92
CA GLU A 460 8.28 -3.98 16.78
C GLU A 460 7.03 -3.09 16.73
N TRP A 461 7.20 -1.77 16.81
CA TRP A 461 6.10 -0.82 16.63
C TRP A 461 5.35 -0.99 15.30
N LEU A 462 6.07 -1.21 14.19
CA LEU A 462 5.45 -1.47 12.88
C LEU A 462 4.75 -2.83 12.81
N ILE A 463 5.33 -3.87 13.42
CA ILE A 463 4.68 -5.19 13.53
C ILE A 463 3.40 -5.10 14.36
N ASP A 464 3.41 -4.34 15.44
CA ASP A 464 2.24 -4.11 16.29
C ASP A 464 1.13 -3.38 15.54
N ARG A 465 1.46 -2.45 14.61
CA ARG A 465 0.46 -1.84 13.72
C ARG A 465 -0.22 -2.87 12.82
N ILE A 466 0.56 -3.77 12.21
CA ILE A 466 0.00 -4.88 11.42
C ILE A 466 -0.86 -5.79 12.30
N GLY A 467 -0.38 -6.10 13.50
CA GLY A 467 -1.12 -6.86 14.51
C GLY A 467 -2.47 -6.22 14.85
N ALA A 468 -2.53 -4.90 15.05
CA ALA A 468 -3.77 -4.18 15.33
C ALA A 468 -4.79 -4.31 14.18
N ILE A 469 -4.35 -4.14 12.93
CA ILE A 469 -5.21 -4.29 11.74
C ILE A 469 -5.81 -5.71 11.68
N ARG A 470 -4.99 -6.73 11.96
CA ARG A 470 -5.43 -8.13 11.98
C ARG A 470 -6.37 -8.41 13.15
N SER A 471 -6.05 -7.90 14.34
CA SER A 471 -6.89 -8.04 15.54
C SER A 471 -8.28 -7.46 15.33
N ALA A 472 -8.41 -6.31 14.67
CA ALA A 472 -9.72 -5.75 14.33
C ALA A 472 -10.57 -6.70 13.46
N LYS A 473 -9.93 -7.43 12.53
CA LYS A 473 -10.61 -8.47 11.72
C LYS A 473 -10.94 -9.70 12.54
N VAL A 474 -10.08 -10.11 13.47
CA VAL A 474 -10.36 -11.21 14.41
C VAL A 474 -11.55 -10.89 15.33
N GLU A 475 -11.60 -9.68 15.87
CA GLU A 475 -12.74 -9.22 16.69
C GLU A 475 -14.05 -9.23 15.88
N ARG A 476 -13.98 -8.82 14.61
CA ARG A 476 -15.12 -8.89 13.69
C ARG A 476 -15.56 -10.33 13.40
N ILE A 477 -14.63 -11.27 13.22
CA ILE A 477 -14.96 -12.71 13.14
C ILE A 477 -15.69 -13.16 14.40
N GLY A 478 -15.21 -12.77 15.59
CA GLY A 478 -15.85 -13.07 16.86
C GLY A 478 -17.30 -12.59 16.92
N ARG A 479 -17.55 -11.33 16.56
CA ARG A 479 -18.90 -10.75 16.47
C ARG A 479 -19.79 -11.53 15.49
N HIS A 480 -19.28 -11.90 14.33
CA HIS A 480 -20.05 -12.69 13.35
C HIS A 480 -20.35 -14.13 13.81
N VAL A 481 -19.48 -14.74 14.60
CA VAL A 481 -19.74 -16.06 15.20
C VAL A 481 -20.82 -15.95 16.28
N GLU A 482 -20.75 -14.94 17.14
CA GLU A 482 -21.79 -14.67 18.14
C GLU A 482 -23.14 -14.35 17.47
N ALA A 483 -23.12 -13.57 16.38
CA ALA A 483 -24.29 -13.31 15.55
C ALA A 483 -24.93 -14.60 15.00
N ALA A 484 -24.11 -15.55 14.55
CA ALA A 484 -24.60 -16.84 14.07
C ALA A 484 -25.27 -17.63 15.20
N ASP A 485 -24.70 -17.63 16.40
CA ASP A 485 -25.29 -18.29 17.57
C ASP A 485 -26.62 -17.63 17.99
N ASN A 486 -26.69 -16.30 17.94
CA ASN A 486 -27.92 -15.55 18.25
C ASN A 486 -29.03 -15.80 17.23
N LEU A 487 -28.70 -15.87 15.93
CA LEU A 487 -29.65 -16.17 14.85
C LEU A 487 -30.29 -17.55 15.04
N ILE A 488 -29.53 -18.52 15.55
CA ILE A 488 -29.99 -19.90 15.77
C ILE A 488 -30.84 -20.02 17.04
N THR A 489 -30.53 -19.25 18.09
CA THR A 489 -31.12 -19.44 19.43
C THR A 489 -32.35 -18.56 19.72
N ASN A 490 -32.43 -17.35 19.13
CA ASN A 490 -33.40 -16.33 19.51
C ASN A 490 -34.40 -15.95 18.39
N ALA A 491 -34.76 -16.89 17.51
CA ALA A 491 -35.68 -16.65 16.41
C ALA A 491 -37.15 -16.50 16.89
N ASP A 492 -37.50 -15.38 17.57
CA ASP A 492 -38.90 -14.95 17.74
C ASP A 492 -39.41 -14.40 16.40
N VAL A 493 -39.75 -15.33 15.50
CA VAL A 493 -40.07 -15.09 14.08
C VAL A 493 -41.10 -13.97 13.88
N ALA A 494 -42.08 -13.85 14.79
CA ALA A 494 -43.16 -12.87 14.65
C ALA A 494 -42.68 -11.42 14.86
N LYS A 495 -41.87 -11.16 15.90
CA LYS A 495 -41.34 -9.81 16.15
C LYS A 495 -40.24 -9.44 15.16
N THR A 496 -39.41 -10.41 14.79
CA THR A 496 -38.38 -10.25 13.76
C THR A 496 -39.01 -9.91 12.41
N ARG A 497 -40.17 -10.47 12.07
CA ARG A 497 -40.91 -10.16 10.83
C ARG A 497 -41.35 -8.69 10.78
N GLU A 498 -41.98 -8.18 11.85
CA GLU A 498 -42.43 -6.77 11.90
C GLU A 498 -41.24 -5.80 11.83
N ALA A 499 -40.18 -6.08 12.58
CA ALA A 499 -38.96 -5.26 12.56
C ALA A 499 -38.34 -5.23 11.15
N ARG A 500 -38.23 -6.38 10.48
CA ARG A 500 -37.64 -6.46 9.14
C ARG A 500 -38.48 -5.79 8.07
N ALA A 501 -39.80 -5.90 8.13
CA ALA A 501 -40.68 -5.16 7.24
C ALA A 501 -40.48 -3.64 7.40
N THR A 502 -40.36 -3.18 8.65
CA THR A 502 -40.08 -1.77 8.97
C THR A 502 -38.71 -1.32 8.46
N ILE A 503 -37.68 -2.14 8.62
CA ILE A 503 -36.33 -1.85 8.12
C ILE A 503 -36.33 -1.79 6.59
N ALA A 504 -36.89 -2.79 5.91
CA ALA A 504 -36.98 -2.85 4.45
C ALA A 504 -37.69 -1.61 3.89
N GLU A 505 -38.82 -1.22 4.49
CA GLU A 505 -39.58 -0.05 4.08
C GLU A 505 -38.81 1.26 4.33
N THR A 506 -38.11 1.37 5.46
CA THR A 506 -37.30 2.55 5.79
C THR A 506 -36.12 2.70 4.82
N MET A 507 -35.41 1.60 4.54
CA MET A 507 -34.29 1.59 3.61
C MET A 507 -34.74 1.81 2.16
N ARG A 508 -35.90 1.28 1.76
CA ARG A 508 -36.51 1.57 0.45
C ARG A 508 -36.85 3.05 0.30
N LYS A 509 -37.47 3.67 1.32
CA LYS A 509 -37.74 5.12 1.33
C LYS A 509 -36.46 5.94 1.28
N ALA A 510 -35.41 5.52 2.00
CA ALA A 510 -34.10 6.17 1.93
C ALA A 510 -33.49 6.05 0.52
N ALA A 511 -33.52 4.85 -0.08
CA ALA A 511 -33.06 4.59 -1.44
C ALA A 511 -33.80 5.46 -2.47
N GLU A 512 -35.12 5.57 -2.38
CA GLU A 512 -35.93 6.44 -3.24
C GLU A 512 -35.59 7.93 -3.05
N ARG A 513 -35.41 8.37 -1.80
CA ARG A 513 -35.05 9.75 -1.46
C ARG A 513 -33.67 10.14 -2.01
N PHE A 514 -32.73 9.19 -2.03
CA PHE A 514 -31.34 9.43 -2.42
C PHE A 514 -31.01 8.85 -3.81
N LEU A 515 -32.02 8.45 -4.59
CA LEU A 515 -31.84 7.91 -5.93
C LEU A 515 -31.09 8.89 -6.85
N GLU A 516 -31.48 10.16 -6.78
CA GLU A 516 -30.80 11.22 -7.52
C GLU A 516 -29.55 11.66 -6.78
N LEU A 517 -28.41 11.47 -7.43
CA LEU A 517 -27.12 11.95 -6.95
C LEU A 517 -27.13 13.50 -6.90
N PRO A 518 -26.67 14.13 -5.81
CA PRO A 518 -26.54 15.58 -5.74
C PRO A 518 -25.68 16.13 -6.90
N PRO A 519 -25.86 17.40 -7.31
CA PRO A 519 -25.10 17.97 -8.41
C PRO A 519 -23.60 18.02 -8.10
N VAL A 520 -22.79 18.11 -9.16
CA VAL A 520 -21.34 18.30 -9.06
C VAL A 520 -21.05 19.55 -8.23
N MET A 521 -20.28 19.38 -7.16
CA MET A 521 -19.87 20.45 -6.25
C MET A 521 -18.52 21.03 -6.68
N ARG A 522 -17.64 20.17 -7.19
CA ARG A 522 -16.30 20.53 -7.63
C ARG A 522 -15.96 19.80 -8.94
N PRO A 523 -15.74 20.51 -10.05
CA PRO A 523 -15.33 19.86 -11.29
C PRO A 523 -14.02 19.10 -11.13
N ALA A 524 -13.92 17.90 -11.71
CA ALA A 524 -12.71 17.07 -11.68
C ALA A 524 -11.46 17.82 -12.18
N ALA A 525 -11.63 18.66 -13.21
CA ALA A 525 -10.58 19.49 -13.78
C ALA A 525 -9.97 20.48 -12.78
N SER A 526 -10.74 20.96 -11.80
CA SER A 526 -10.21 21.88 -10.77
C SER A 526 -9.11 21.24 -9.92
N ASN A 527 -9.15 19.91 -9.73
CA ASN A 527 -8.10 19.16 -9.06
C ASN A 527 -6.82 19.15 -9.91
N LEU A 528 -6.94 18.84 -11.22
CA LEU A 528 -5.81 18.88 -12.14
C LEU A 528 -5.16 20.27 -12.18
N VAL A 529 -5.96 21.33 -12.28
CA VAL A 529 -5.48 22.72 -12.27
C VAL A 529 -4.72 23.06 -10.99
N ALA A 530 -5.20 22.60 -9.83
CA ALA A 530 -4.50 22.78 -8.56
C ALA A 530 -3.17 21.99 -8.54
N GLU A 531 -3.17 20.74 -8.98
CA GLU A 531 -1.97 19.89 -9.01
C GLU A 531 -0.90 20.42 -9.97
N VAL A 532 -1.28 21.01 -11.11
CA VAL A 532 -0.34 21.72 -12.01
C VAL A 532 0.39 22.85 -11.26
N LYS A 533 -0.32 23.61 -10.43
CA LYS A 533 0.24 24.72 -9.65
C LYS A 533 1.14 24.26 -8.50
N ASN A 534 0.94 23.05 -7.98
CA ASN A 534 1.71 22.51 -6.86
C ASN A 534 2.88 21.63 -7.29
N THR A 535 2.85 21.12 -8.52
CA THR A 535 3.89 20.24 -9.05
C THR A 535 5.10 21.02 -9.54
N HIS A 536 6.29 20.42 -9.51
CA HIS A 536 7.50 21.02 -10.08
C HIS A 536 7.35 21.22 -11.61
N GLN A 537 7.84 22.35 -12.12
CA GLN A 537 7.64 22.76 -13.51
C GLN A 537 8.17 21.74 -14.55
N SER A 538 9.26 21.04 -14.24
CA SER A 538 9.81 20.01 -15.14
C SER A 538 8.91 18.78 -15.22
N SER A 539 8.29 18.37 -14.12
CA SER A 539 7.34 17.24 -14.11
C SER A 539 6.06 17.59 -14.88
N VAL A 540 5.58 18.83 -14.76
CA VAL A 540 4.45 19.32 -15.59
C VAL A 540 4.84 19.33 -17.06
N ALA A 541 6.02 19.85 -17.41
CA ALA A 541 6.50 19.88 -18.80
C ALA A 541 6.67 18.47 -19.40
N ALA A 542 7.22 17.53 -18.63
CA ALA A 542 7.35 16.13 -19.04
C ALA A 542 6.00 15.43 -19.23
N SER A 543 4.98 15.84 -18.47
CA SER A 543 3.61 15.38 -18.69
C SER A 543 3.01 16.00 -19.95
N VAL A 544 3.19 17.30 -20.17
CA VAL A 544 2.73 18.01 -21.37
C VAL A 544 3.32 17.40 -22.65
N SER A 545 4.63 17.14 -22.70
CA SER A 545 5.27 16.51 -23.87
C SER A 545 4.74 15.10 -24.15
N ARG A 546 4.18 14.44 -23.14
CA ARG A 546 3.58 13.09 -23.22
C ARG A 546 2.06 13.10 -23.23
N ARG A 547 1.44 14.24 -23.52
CA ARG A 547 -0.03 14.39 -23.54
C ARG A 547 -0.71 13.90 -22.25
N GLY A 548 -0.09 14.16 -21.11
CA GLY A 548 -0.60 13.82 -19.80
C GLY A 548 -0.13 12.47 -19.25
N ASP A 549 0.58 11.66 -20.03
CA ASP A 549 1.00 10.32 -19.63
C ASP A 549 2.44 10.29 -19.06
N TRP A 550 2.60 10.92 -17.90
CA TRP A 550 3.86 10.91 -17.16
C TRP A 550 3.65 10.31 -15.76
N PRO A 551 4.39 9.26 -15.34
CA PRO A 551 4.14 8.59 -14.06
C PRO A 551 4.17 9.50 -12.83
N GLN A 552 5.01 10.55 -12.84
CA GLN A 552 5.11 11.49 -11.71
C GLN A 552 4.04 12.59 -11.75
N PHE A 553 3.30 12.72 -12.86
CA PHE A 553 2.21 13.67 -13.04
C PHE A 553 1.26 13.17 -14.14
N ASN A 554 0.46 12.16 -13.83
CA ASN A 554 -0.45 11.56 -14.81
C ASN A 554 -1.79 12.32 -14.80
N ALA A 555 -2.07 13.08 -15.86
CA ALA A 555 -3.21 13.99 -15.89
C ALA A 555 -4.55 13.26 -15.78
N ALA A 556 -4.70 12.12 -16.47
CA ALA A 556 -5.93 11.32 -16.41
C ALA A 556 -6.16 10.70 -15.02
N HIS A 557 -5.09 10.24 -14.36
CA HIS A 557 -5.17 9.76 -12.98
C HIS A 557 -5.62 10.88 -12.02
N ILE A 558 -5.01 12.07 -12.12
CA ILE A 558 -5.34 13.23 -11.29
C ILE A 558 -6.79 13.68 -11.52
N LEU A 559 -7.29 13.63 -12.76
CA LEU A 559 -8.72 13.87 -13.05
C LEU A 559 -9.62 12.83 -12.40
N GLY A 560 -9.24 11.55 -12.43
CA GLY A 560 -9.93 10.47 -11.72
C GLY A 560 -10.00 10.72 -10.21
N GLN A 561 -8.90 11.14 -9.59
CA GLN A 561 -8.89 11.51 -8.17
C GLN A 561 -9.75 12.75 -7.89
N GLY A 562 -9.72 13.74 -8.79
CA GLY A 562 -10.59 14.92 -8.70
C GLY A 562 -12.08 14.55 -8.71
N LEU A 563 -12.47 13.60 -9.57
CA LEU A 563 -13.84 13.08 -9.61
C LEU A 563 -14.20 12.32 -8.32
N ARG A 564 -13.28 11.50 -7.81
CA ARG A 564 -13.47 10.77 -6.54
C ARG A 564 -13.69 11.73 -5.37
N ARG A 565 -12.93 12.82 -5.29
CA ARG A 565 -13.12 13.88 -4.27
C ARG A 565 -14.49 14.53 -4.36
N ASP A 566 -14.92 14.90 -5.56
CA ASP A 566 -16.25 15.48 -5.77
C ASP A 566 -17.36 14.54 -5.32
N VAL A 567 -17.30 13.27 -5.74
CA VAL A 567 -18.28 12.26 -5.35
C VAL A 567 -18.28 12.08 -3.83
N ASN A 568 -17.12 11.91 -3.20
CA ASN A 568 -17.02 11.79 -1.76
C ASN A 568 -17.67 12.97 -1.03
N LEU A 569 -17.36 14.19 -1.48
CA LEU A 569 -17.90 15.43 -0.92
C LEU A 569 -19.43 15.48 -0.99
N ARG A 570 -20.00 15.18 -2.17
CA ARG A 570 -21.46 15.31 -2.39
C ARG A 570 -22.28 14.12 -1.86
N THR A 571 -21.66 12.96 -1.62
CA THR A 571 -22.33 11.78 -1.03
C THR A 571 -22.14 11.65 0.48
N ASN A 572 -21.20 12.37 1.10
CA ASN A 572 -20.88 12.18 2.53
C ASN A 572 -22.10 12.34 3.45
N ASP A 573 -22.89 13.42 3.28
CA ASP A 573 -24.11 13.66 4.06
C ASP A 573 -25.19 12.58 3.82
N ILE A 574 -25.23 11.96 2.63
CA ILE A 574 -26.15 10.86 2.35
C ILE A 574 -25.78 9.63 3.19
N PHE A 575 -24.50 9.26 3.22
CA PHE A 575 -24.04 8.13 4.04
C PHE A 575 -24.28 8.39 5.54
N VAL A 576 -24.04 9.62 6.01
CA VAL A 576 -24.39 10.02 7.39
C VAL A 576 -25.87 9.82 7.67
N ARG A 577 -26.77 10.22 6.76
CA ARG A 577 -28.22 10.05 6.93
C ARG A 577 -28.68 8.60 6.85
N ILE A 578 -28.01 7.77 6.05
CA ILE A 578 -28.25 6.32 6.04
C ILE A 578 -27.87 5.76 7.41
N ASP A 579 -26.70 6.11 7.94
CA ASP A 579 -26.26 5.66 9.27
C ASP A 579 -27.20 6.16 10.38
N GLU A 580 -27.68 7.40 10.33
CA GLU A 580 -28.70 7.94 11.24
C GLU A 580 -30.01 7.14 11.18
N ALA A 581 -30.49 6.80 9.98
CA ALA A 581 -31.70 6.00 9.81
C ALA A 581 -31.53 4.58 10.38
N VAL A 582 -30.36 3.96 10.16
CA VAL A 582 -30.04 2.65 10.74
C VAL A 582 -29.93 2.73 12.26
N ASN A 583 -29.33 3.78 12.81
CA ASN A 583 -29.24 3.98 14.26
C ASN A 583 -30.61 4.22 14.91
N GLY A 584 -31.52 4.96 14.27
CA GLY A 584 -32.90 5.09 14.74
C GLY A 584 -33.62 3.73 14.80
N LEU A 585 -33.41 2.86 13.81
CA LEU A 585 -33.93 1.49 13.84
C LEU A 585 -33.29 0.64 14.95
N LYS A 586 -32.03 0.90 15.32
CA LYS A 586 -31.38 0.24 16.46
C LYS A 586 -31.99 0.68 17.79
N ASP A 587 -32.39 1.93 17.92
CA ASP A 587 -33.09 2.41 19.12
C ASP A 587 -34.44 1.71 19.29
N ASP A 588 -35.17 1.51 18.19
CA ASP A 588 -36.49 0.86 18.20
C ASP A 588 -36.40 -0.68 18.40
N PHE A 589 -35.45 -1.33 17.72
CA PHE A 589 -35.38 -2.80 17.64
C PHE A 589 -34.13 -3.42 18.26
N GLY A 590 -33.28 -2.65 18.94
CA GLY A 590 -32.00 -3.13 19.50
C GLY A 590 -32.12 -4.21 20.56
N HIS A 591 -33.31 -4.39 21.13
CA HIS A 591 -33.64 -5.47 22.05
C HIS A 591 -33.77 -6.84 21.35
N LEU A 592 -33.96 -6.87 20.03
CA LEU A 592 -33.98 -8.08 19.21
C LEU A 592 -32.56 -8.33 18.68
N ALA A 593 -31.85 -9.31 19.25
CA ALA A 593 -30.44 -9.54 18.98
C ALA A 593 -30.11 -9.77 17.49
N ASP A 594 -30.95 -10.53 16.76
CA ASP A 594 -30.74 -10.79 15.34
C ASP A 594 -30.93 -9.54 14.48
N VAL A 595 -31.90 -8.69 14.85
CA VAL A 595 -32.18 -7.42 14.18
C VAL A 595 -31.10 -6.38 14.48
N ALA A 596 -30.70 -6.23 15.74
CA ALA A 596 -29.63 -5.32 16.15
C ALA A 596 -28.34 -5.61 15.36
N GLN A 597 -27.99 -6.90 15.27
CA GLN A 597 -26.82 -7.34 14.54
C GLN A 597 -26.96 -7.14 13.03
N PHE A 598 -28.14 -7.38 12.46
CA PHE A 598 -28.43 -7.07 11.05
C PHE A 598 -28.24 -5.57 10.74
N LEU A 599 -28.66 -4.69 11.65
CA LEU A 599 -28.50 -3.24 11.50
C LEU A 599 -27.03 -2.80 11.64
N GLU A 600 -26.26 -3.37 12.57
CA GLU A 600 -24.80 -3.14 12.62
C GLU A 600 -24.12 -3.52 11.32
N ASN A 601 -24.47 -4.69 10.81
CA ASN A 601 -24.00 -5.23 9.55
C ASN A 601 -24.36 -4.33 8.36
N LEU A 602 -25.55 -3.73 8.35
CA LEU A 602 -25.96 -2.80 7.31
C LEU A 602 -25.15 -1.49 7.34
N CYS A 603 -24.78 -0.99 8.53
CA CYS A 603 -23.83 0.12 8.64
C CYS A 603 -22.46 -0.25 8.04
N GLU A 604 -21.92 -1.42 8.37
CA GLU A 604 -20.63 -1.86 7.84
C GLU A 604 -20.66 -2.00 6.31
N ASP A 605 -21.72 -2.61 5.76
CA ASP A 605 -21.90 -2.76 4.31
C ASP A 605 -22.00 -1.39 3.61
N SER A 606 -22.72 -0.44 4.21
CA SER A 606 -22.84 0.93 3.70
C SER A 606 -21.47 1.60 3.50
N GLN A 607 -20.56 1.43 4.47
CA GLN A 607 -19.19 1.95 4.36
C GLN A 607 -18.36 1.21 3.30
N GLU A 608 -18.54 -0.09 3.14
CA GLU A 608 -17.89 -0.86 2.06
C GLU A 608 -18.40 -0.44 0.67
N TRP A 609 -19.70 -0.20 0.50
CA TRP A 609 -20.26 0.32 -0.75
C TRP A 609 -19.71 1.71 -1.07
N ARG A 610 -19.54 2.56 -0.06
CA ARG A 610 -18.89 3.87 -0.21
C ARG A 610 -17.47 3.71 -0.75
N LYS A 611 -16.64 2.86 -0.15
CA LYS A 611 -15.26 2.62 -0.60
C LYS A 611 -15.22 2.11 -2.04
N GLU A 612 -16.04 1.10 -2.36
CA GLU A 612 -16.11 0.53 -3.71
C GLU A 612 -16.58 1.59 -4.73
N LEU A 613 -17.62 2.36 -4.43
CA LEU A 613 -18.08 3.47 -5.28
C LEU A 613 -16.94 4.43 -5.59
N LEU A 614 -16.23 4.91 -4.55
CA LEU A 614 -15.18 5.91 -4.71
C LEU A 614 -13.99 5.38 -5.53
N SER A 615 -13.61 4.12 -5.33
CA SER A 615 -12.60 3.43 -6.12
C SER A 615 -13.01 3.32 -7.60
N ARG A 616 -14.25 2.85 -7.86
CA ARG A 616 -14.81 2.67 -9.21
C ARG A 616 -14.98 3.99 -9.96
N VAL A 617 -15.36 5.04 -9.24
CA VAL A 617 -15.46 6.40 -9.79
C VAL A 617 -14.09 6.91 -10.22
N ALA A 618 -13.04 6.77 -9.40
CA ALA A 618 -11.69 7.20 -9.79
C ALA A 618 -11.21 6.48 -11.06
N LEU A 619 -11.43 5.16 -11.13
CA LEU A 619 -11.08 4.38 -12.30
C LEU A 619 -11.87 4.81 -13.55
N ALA A 620 -13.19 4.98 -13.43
CA ALA A 620 -14.03 5.43 -14.52
C ALA A 620 -13.63 6.82 -15.03
N GLY A 621 -13.34 7.75 -14.13
CA GLY A 621 -12.81 9.08 -14.48
C GLY A 621 -11.52 8.97 -15.29
N ARG A 622 -10.54 8.19 -14.82
CA ARG A 622 -9.29 7.96 -15.56
C ARG A 622 -9.54 7.37 -16.95
N MET A 623 -10.37 6.34 -17.05
CA MET A 623 -10.66 5.63 -18.30
C MET A 623 -11.39 6.50 -19.33
N LEU A 624 -12.24 7.43 -18.88
CA LEU A 624 -13.01 8.31 -19.76
C LEU A 624 -12.23 9.58 -20.15
N TYR A 625 -11.43 10.16 -19.24
CA TYR A 625 -10.62 11.33 -19.54
C TYR A 625 -9.35 11.01 -20.33
N ALA A 626 -8.74 9.83 -20.18
CA ALA A 626 -7.51 9.49 -20.90
C ALA A 626 -7.67 9.56 -22.44
N PRO A 627 -8.70 8.95 -23.06
CA PRO A 627 -8.93 9.07 -24.50
C PRO A 627 -9.21 10.51 -24.94
N HIS A 628 -9.90 11.30 -24.12
CA HIS A 628 -10.14 12.73 -24.38
C HIS A 628 -8.83 13.51 -24.44
N LEU A 629 -8.01 13.38 -23.40
CA LEU A 629 -6.70 14.03 -23.34
C LEU A 629 -5.80 13.61 -24.51
N LEU A 630 -5.84 12.34 -24.93
CA LEU A 630 -4.98 11.82 -25.99
C LEU A 630 -5.39 12.29 -27.38
N ASN A 631 -6.69 12.28 -27.68
CA ASN A 631 -7.23 12.39 -29.05
C ASN A 631 -8.04 13.66 -29.31
N ASN A 632 -8.66 14.25 -28.27
CA ASN A 632 -9.65 15.31 -28.39
C ASN A 632 -9.25 16.58 -27.60
N ALA A 633 -7.98 16.71 -27.21
CA ALA A 633 -7.48 17.89 -26.51
C ALA A 633 -7.13 19.07 -27.44
N GLY A 634 -7.41 18.96 -28.74
CA GLY A 634 -7.11 19.99 -29.73
C GLY A 634 -5.65 20.47 -29.64
N ASP A 635 -5.47 21.79 -29.62
CA ASP A 635 -4.16 22.45 -29.53
C ASP A 635 -3.65 22.63 -28.08
N LEU A 636 -4.37 22.12 -27.06
CA LEU A 636 -4.03 22.32 -25.64
C LEU A 636 -2.57 21.95 -25.34
N TRP A 637 -2.16 20.75 -25.76
CA TRP A 637 -0.80 20.25 -25.49
C TRP A 637 0.26 21.08 -26.20
N GLN A 638 0.01 21.48 -27.46
CA GLN A 638 0.93 22.33 -28.21
C GLN A 638 1.07 23.70 -27.54
N ALA A 639 -0.05 24.33 -27.15
CA ALA A 639 -0.06 25.61 -26.45
C ALA A 639 0.67 25.54 -25.09
N CYS A 640 0.55 24.43 -24.36
CA CYS A 640 1.27 24.21 -23.12
C CYS A 640 2.76 24.03 -23.38
N GLN A 641 3.12 23.30 -24.44
CA GLN A 641 4.50 23.02 -24.82
C GLN A 641 5.23 24.29 -25.27
N ASP A 642 4.59 25.10 -26.11
CA ASP A 642 5.15 26.35 -26.64
C ASP A 642 5.47 27.34 -25.51
N ARG A 643 4.62 27.37 -24.49
CA ARG A 643 4.80 28.23 -23.31
C ARG A 643 6.06 27.85 -22.50
N TYR A 644 6.60 26.66 -22.66
CA TYR A 644 7.73 26.19 -21.88
C TYR A 644 9.01 26.96 -22.22
N GLY A 645 9.69 27.45 -21.18
CA GLY A 645 10.95 28.19 -21.32
C GLY A 645 10.83 29.63 -21.83
N GLU A 646 9.62 30.22 -21.87
CA GLU A 646 9.41 31.64 -22.20
C GLU A 646 9.54 32.60 -21.00
N GLY A 647 10.05 32.11 -19.86
CA GLY A 647 10.22 32.88 -18.63
C GLY A 647 9.45 32.32 -17.44
N SER A 648 9.37 33.09 -16.35
CA SER A 648 8.63 32.71 -15.14
C SER A 648 7.13 32.56 -15.40
N GLY A 649 6.40 31.84 -14.53
CA GLY A 649 4.95 31.72 -14.62
C GLY A 649 4.41 30.50 -15.38
N TYR A 650 5.28 29.63 -15.94
CA TYR A 650 4.88 28.46 -16.74
C TYR A 650 3.71 27.66 -16.15
N ARG A 651 3.79 27.28 -14.87
CA ARG A 651 2.74 26.47 -14.20
C ARG A 651 1.41 27.21 -14.07
N VAL A 652 1.45 28.52 -13.84
CA VAL A 652 0.25 29.35 -13.73
C VAL A 652 -0.45 29.39 -15.10
N ASP A 653 0.31 29.65 -16.16
CA ASP A 653 -0.25 29.76 -17.50
C ASP A 653 -0.77 28.40 -18.02
N VAL A 654 -0.02 27.31 -17.82
CA VAL A 654 -0.49 25.95 -18.11
C VAL A 654 -1.75 25.62 -17.31
N SER A 655 -1.82 25.99 -16.03
CA SER A 655 -3.03 25.78 -15.23
C SER A 655 -4.23 26.55 -15.77
N GLN A 656 -4.02 27.76 -16.31
CA GLN A 656 -5.07 28.56 -16.96
C GLN A 656 -5.49 27.95 -18.30
N GLN A 657 -4.56 27.41 -19.08
CA GLN A 657 -4.87 26.72 -20.34
C GLN A 657 -5.71 25.46 -20.08
N PHE A 658 -5.36 24.64 -19.09
CA PHE A 658 -6.19 23.51 -18.67
C PHE A 658 -7.58 23.97 -18.20
N GLN A 659 -7.64 25.02 -17.37
CA GLN A 659 -8.91 25.57 -16.90
C GLN A 659 -9.79 26.01 -18.09
N ALA A 660 -9.24 26.78 -19.03
CA ALA A 660 -9.95 27.25 -20.22
C ALA A 660 -10.45 26.08 -21.08
N HIS A 661 -9.63 25.05 -21.28
CA HIS A 661 -10.02 23.84 -22.02
C HIS A 661 -11.26 23.19 -21.40
N PHE A 662 -11.22 22.87 -20.11
CA PHE A 662 -12.34 22.19 -19.46
C PHE A 662 -13.58 23.07 -19.28
N ASP A 663 -13.42 24.40 -19.29
CA ASP A 663 -14.54 25.35 -19.13
C ASP A 663 -15.22 25.71 -20.45
N THR A 664 -14.55 25.58 -21.61
CA THR A 664 -15.05 26.12 -22.88
C THR A 664 -15.05 25.15 -24.05
N ASP A 665 -14.25 24.09 -24.01
CA ASP A 665 -14.15 23.12 -25.10
C ASP A 665 -15.36 22.17 -25.13
N ALA A 666 -15.96 22.00 -26.30
CA ALA A 666 -17.18 21.21 -26.47
C ALA A 666 -16.95 19.70 -26.27
N ASP A 667 -15.78 19.18 -26.66
CA ASP A 667 -15.43 17.77 -26.46
C ASP A 667 -15.13 17.48 -24.99
N ALA A 668 -14.50 18.43 -24.28
CA ALA A 668 -14.26 18.36 -22.84
C ALA A 668 -15.58 18.35 -22.07
N MET A 669 -16.53 19.24 -22.40
CA MET A 669 -17.87 19.25 -21.82
C MET A 669 -18.64 17.95 -22.11
N THR A 670 -18.55 17.44 -23.33
CA THR A 670 -19.17 16.16 -23.72
C THR A 670 -18.60 15.00 -22.90
N THR A 671 -17.28 15.01 -22.68
CA THR A 671 -16.61 14.02 -21.83
C THR A 671 -17.07 14.13 -20.37
N ALA A 672 -17.18 15.35 -19.83
CA ALA A 672 -17.69 15.57 -18.48
C ALA A 672 -19.13 15.04 -18.30
N VAL A 673 -20.01 15.21 -19.29
CA VAL A 673 -21.37 14.63 -19.28
C VAL A 673 -21.34 13.11 -19.28
N LYS A 674 -20.48 12.49 -20.10
CA LYS A 674 -20.30 11.02 -20.11
C LYS A 674 -19.82 10.51 -18.75
N VAL A 675 -18.86 11.20 -18.15
CA VAL A 675 -18.33 10.90 -16.82
C VAL A 675 -19.44 10.98 -15.77
N GLU A 676 -20.21 12.06 -15.75
CA GLU A 676 -21.31 12.23 -14.77
C GLU A 676 -22.39 11.15 -14.92
N ASN A 677 -22.74 10.77 -16.16
CA ASN A 677 -23.68 9.67 -16.40
C ASN A 677 -23.14 8.33 -15.87
N GLN A 678 -21.84 8.08 -16.04
CA GLN A 678 -21.20 6.88 -15.50
C GLN A 678 -21.19 6.89 -13.96
N VAL A 679 -20.95 8.05 -13.33
CA VAL A 679 -21.02 8.18 -11.86
C VAL A 679 -22.43 7.89 -11.37
N LYS A 680 -23.46 8.45 -12.00
CA LYS A 680 -24.86 8.18 -11.64
C LYS A 680 -25.22 6.69 -11.76
N ALA A 681 -24.75 6.03 -12.83
CA ALA A 681 -24.94 4.60 -12.98
C ALA A 681 -24.26 3.79 -11.87
N LEU A 682 -23.02 4.13 -11.51
CA LEU A 682 -22.29 3.50 -10.40
C LEU A 682 -22.95 3.76 -9.05
N TRP A 683 -23.47 4.97 -8.80
CA TRP A 683 -24.22 5.31 -7.59
C TRP A 683 -25.43 4.40 -7.40
N VAL A 684 -26.25 4.28 -8.45
CA VAL A 684 -27.44 3.41 -8.42
C VAL A 684 -27.02 1.96 -8.19
N GLN A 685 -26.08 1.46 -8.99
CA GLN A 685 -25.68 0.05 -8.95
C GLN A 685 -25.02 -0.36 -7.62
N ILE A 686 -24.10 0.47 -7.10
CA ILE A 686 -23.25 0.07 -5.96
C ILE A 686 -23.92 0.42 -4.63
N VAL A 687 -24.66 1.53 -4.56
CA VAL A 687 -25.22 2.03 -3.30
C VAL A 687 -26.72 1.79 -3.22
N ILE A 688 -27.50 2.29 -4.18
CA ILE A 688 -28.96 2.25 -4.10
C ILE A 688 -29.49 0.82 -4.21
N ASP A 689 -29.06 0.09 -5.25
CA ASP A 689 -29.48 -1.30 -5.46
C ASP A 689 -28.99 -2.20 -4.33
N SER A 690 -27.77 -2.00 -3.83
CA SER A 690 -27.24 -2.75 -2.68
C SER A 690 -28.00 -2.46 -1.39
N LEU A 691 -28.37 -1.20 -1.14
CA LEU A 691 -29.17 -0.82 0.04
C LEU A 691 -30.54 -1.50 0.01
N ILE A 692 -31.20 -1.52 -1.15
CA ILE A 692 -32.48 -2.22 -1.34
C ILE A 692 -32.29 -3.73 -1.19
N ALA A 693 -31.31 -4.31 -1.88
CA ALA A 693 -31.11 -5.76 -1.90
C ALA A 693 -30.72 -6.30 -0.51
N SER A 694 -29.84 -5.62 0.22
CA SER A 694 -29.42 -6.03 1.55
C SER A 694 -30.52 -5.87 2.60
N SER A 695 -31.46 -4.94 2.40
CA SER A 695 -32.61 -4.73 3.30
C SER A 695 -33.89 -5.45 2.85
N ALA A 696 -33.86 -6.11 1.70
CA ALA A 696 -35.05 -6.71 1.10
C ALA A 696 -35.68 -7.77 2.01
N PHE A 697 -37.00 -7.61 2.18
CA PHE A 697 -37.85 -8.53 2.90
C PHE A 697 -38.89 -9.10 1.93
N THR A 698 -38.95 -10.42 1.79
CA THR A 698 -39.95 -11.11 0.97
C THR A 698 -40.99 -11.76 1.88
N GLU A 699 -42.23 -11.29 1.82
CA GLU A 699 -43.38 -12.03 2.35
C GLU A 699 -43.72 -13.12 1.33
N GLU A 700 -43.36 -14.37 1.61
CA GLU A 700 -44.08 -15.51 1.02
C GLU A 700 -45.28 -15.90 1.89
#